data_AF-A0A5M3WWW2-F1
#
_entry.id   AF-A0A5M3WWW2-F1
#
_cell.length_a   1.000
_cell.length_b   1.000
_cell.length_c   1.000
_cell.angle_alpha   90.00
_cell.angle_beta   90.00
_cell.angle_gamma   90.00
#
_symmetry.space_group_name_H-M   'P 1'
#
loop_
_entity.id
_entity.type
_entity.pdbx_description
1 polymer ?
#
loop_
_entity_poly.entity_id
_entity_poly.type
_entity_poly.pdbx_seq_one_letter_code
_entity_poly.pdbx_strand_id
1 'polypeptide(L)'
;MRRTLRVAVVALIAATTLQPSSASAAVFNYGEALQKSLFFYEAQQSGDLPSWNRVGWRGDSGLTDGQDVGLDLTGGWYDAGDHVKFGLPMAASTTMLAWGAVEYRSSYGTQLTHLLNNLRWVNDYFIKAHPSPNVLYGQVGNGGLDHAWWGPAEAMAMNRPAYKIDASCGGADLAGETAAAMAASSMVFRPTDPAYANTLLTHARQLYTFADTVRRAYSDCITDASGYYRSWSGYNDELVWGALWLYRATGEASYLAKAEAGYANLGTEPQSTTKSYKWTIAWDDKSYGAYVLLAKLTGKQQYLDDANRWLDWWTVGVNGQKVAYSPGGQAVLDRWGSLRYAANTAFAALVHSDSITDATRKTRYHDFAKRQIDYALGDNPRNSSYVIGFGANAPKNPHHRTAHGSWTDQMTNPVETRHTLYGALVGGPPDPNDAYTDKRDDFVMNEVATDYNAGFTSALARLYGEFGGTPLANFPVAETPDPAEIFVEASVNAAGTNFTEIKTMVRNQSGWPARVLNNGSFRYYFTLDGDSQPADITITANYNQCRPPSGITQHSGRIYYVTIDCTGQVIAPAGQSQHRREVQFRIASTKQWDPTNDWSYTGVSTTPGSTPVRVNNITLWSGTTKIWGNPPGNQPSPSPSPSPSPSPSPSPSPSPSPSPSPSPSPSPSPSPSPSPSPSPSPSPGTKACVATYRITNQWPGGFGGEVVVRNSGSVGITGWTVRWTFANGQTISNLWNGTPTQTGANVSVRDAGHNGTLAVNATGSFGFNGTWSGTNTVPAAVTCTPA
;
A
#
# COMPACT_ATOMS: atom_id res chain seq x y z
N MET A 1 59.86 31.03 -50.51
CA MET A 1 58.53 31.56 -50.91
C MET A 1 57.96 30.71 -52.03
N ARG A 2 57.04 29.78 -51.75
CA ARG A 2 56.32 29.03 -52.78
C ARG A 2 54.84 29.06 -52.44
N ARG A 3 54.06 29.79 -53.24
CA ARG A 3 52.59 29.79 -53.23
C ARG A 3 52.14 28.55 -53.99
N THR A 4 51.47 27.63 -53.31
CA THR A 4 50.90 26.41 -53.87
C THR A 4 49.47 26.66 -54.34
N LEU A 5 49.21 26.24 -55.58
CA LEU A 5 47.94 26.26 -56.29
C LEU A 5 46.94 25.30 -55.63
N ARG A 6 45.68 25.74 -55.49
CA ARG A 6 44.56 24.93 -55.01
C ARG A 6 44.11 23.94 -56.10
N VAL A 7 44.04 22.66 -55.77
CA VAL A 7 43.25 21.67 -56.51
C VAL A 7 42.21 21.12 -55.52
N ALA A 8 40.94 21.32 -55.84
CA ALA A 8 39.82 20.77 -55.08
C ALA A 8 39.60 19.31 -55.51
N VAL A 9 39.74 18.38 -54.56
CA VAL A 9 39.26 17.01 -54.70
C VAL A 9 37.99 16.90 -53.86
N VAL A 10 36.86 16.72 -54.54
CA VAL A 10 35.56 16.42 -53.92
C VAL A 10 35.58 14.96 -53.52
N ALA A 11 35.69 14.68 -52.21
CA ALA A 11 35.46 13.34 -51.67
C ALA A 11 33.97 13.17 -51.39
N LEU A 12 33.32 12.26 -52.12
CA LEU A 12 31.96 11.81 -51.87
C LEU A 12 31.95 11.02 -50.55
N ILE A 13 31.42 11.62 -49.47
CA ILE A 13 31.10 10.90 -48.24
C ILE A 13 29.72 10.27 -48.48
N ALA A 14 29.70 8.94 -48.70
CA ALA A 14 28.47 8.18 -48.65
C ALA A 14 27.97 8.17 -47.20
N ALA A 15 27.01 9.05 -46.89
CA ALA A 15 26.24 8.97 -45.66
C ALA A 15 25.36 7.73 -45.74
N THR A 16 25.80 6.64 -45.12
CA THR A 16 24.92 5.53 -44.77
C THR A 16 23.94 6.03 -43.72
N THR A 17 22.76 6.48 -44.17
CA THR A 17 21.60 6.65 -43.31
C THR A 17 21.25 5.28 -42.74
N LEU A 18 21.67 5.01 -41.51
CA LEU A 18 21.07 3.96 -40.69
C LEU A 18 19.58 4.31 -40.58
N GLN A 19 18.75 3.63 -41.37
CA GLN A 19 17.31 3.65 -41.14
C GLN A 19 17.09 3.12 -39.71
N PRO A 20 16.33 3.83 -38.86
CA PRO A 20 15.91 3.25 -37.60
C PRO A 20 15.15 1.97 -37.92
N SER A 21 15.58 0.86 -37.32
CA SER A 21 14.80 -0.37 -37.32
C SER A 21 13.39 -0.02 -36.87
N SER A 22 12.39 -0.33 -37.68
CA SER A 22 10.98 -0.18 -37.33
C SER A 22 10.72 -0.94 -36.05
N ALA A 23 10.64 -0.23 -34.92
CA ALA A 23 10.24 -0.81 -33.64
C ALA A 23 8.84 -1.41 -33.84
N SER A 24 8.67 -2.67 -33.47
CA SER A 24 7.34 -3.27 -33.40
C SER A 24 6.51 -2.44 -32.41
N ALA A 25 5.30 -2.03 -32.82
CA ALA A 25 4.44 -1.22 -31.95
C ALA A 25 4.19 -1.95 -30.63
N ALA A 26 4.35 -1.23 -29.50
CA ALA A 26 4.12 -1.81 -28.18
C ALA A 26 2.66 -2.28 -28.05
N VAL A 27 2.47 -3.51 -27.56
CA VAL A 27 1.14 -4.07 -27.24
C VAL A 27 0.51 -3.35 -26.05
N PHE A 28 1.35 -2.89 -25.11
CA PHE A 28 0.97 -2.06 -23.96
C PHE A 28 1.75 -0.75 -23.96
N ASN A 29 1.16 0.31 -23.42
CA ASN A 29 1.82 1.60 -23.29
C ASN A 29 2.80 1.60 -22.10
N TYR A 30 4.03 1.10 -22.28
CA TYR A 30 5.04 1.04 -21.22
C TYR A 30 5.42 2.43 -20.68
N GLY A 31 5.38 3.46 -21.51
CA GLY A 31 5.64 4.85 -21.09
C GLY A 31 4.61 5.37 -20.07
N GLU A 32 3.32 5.08 -20.29
CA GLU A 32 2.26 5.40 -19.32
C GLU A 32 2.37 4.55 -18.05
N ALA A 33 2.65 3.25 -18.17
CA ALA A 33 2.84 2.38 -17.00
C ALA A 33 4.01 2.86 -16.14
N LEU A 34 5.14 3.25 -16.75
CA LEU A 34 6.30 3.82 -16.06
C LEU A 34 5.96 5.14 -15.35
N GLN A 35 5.26 6.05 -16.05
CA GLN A 35 4.81 7.33 -15.49
C GLN A 35 3.95 7.13 -14.24
N LYS A 36 3.00 6.19 -14.29
CA LYS A 36 2.13 5.86 -13.16
C LYS A 36 2.89 5.16 -12.03
N SER A 37 3.79 4.22 -12.35
CA SER A 37 4.59 3.53 -11.32
C SER A 37 5.48 4.50 -10.52
N LEU A 38 5.98 5.57 -11.15
CA LEU A 38 6.71 6.62 -10.42
C LEU A 38 5.80 7.51 -9.58
N PHE A 39 4.55 7.74 -9.99
CA PHE A 39 3.56 8.46 -9.19
C PHE A 39 3.16 7.67 -7.93
N PHE A 40 3.13 6.34 -7.99
CA PHE A 40 2.90 5.51 -6.80
C PHE A 40 3.89 5.83 -5.67
N TYR A 41 5.18 5.98 -5.95
CA TYR A 41 6.16 6.37 -4.92
C TYR A 41 5.94 7.78 -4.37
N GLU A 42 5.40 8.72 -5.16
CA GLU A 42 4.96 10.03 -4.65
C GLU A 42 3.80 9.88 -3.66
N ALA A 43 2.90 8.92 -3.92
CA ALA A 43 1.76 8.61 -3.05
C ALA A 43 2.14 7.84 -1.76
N GLN A 44 3.34 7.26 -1.69
CA GLN A 44 3.87 6.62 -0.48
C GLN A 44 4.65 7.57 0.43
N GLN A 45 4.90 8.83 0.04
CA GLN A 45 5.77 9.75 0.80
C GLN A 45 5.24 10.06 2.21
N SER A 46 6.07 10.03 3.24
CA SER A 46 5.74 10.46 4.62
C SER A 46 6.53 11.72 4.97
N GLY A 47 6.02 12.61 5.80
CA GLY A 47 6.68 13.85 6.21
C GLY A 47 6.00 15.10 5.65
N ASP A 48 6.74 16.21 5.63
CA ASP A 48 6.34 17.50 5.04
C ASP A 48 6.46 17.42 3.51
N LEU A 49 5.33 17.31 2.82
CA LEU A 49 5.32 16.98 1.40
C LEU A 49 5.86 18.15 0.56
N PRO A 50 6.74 17.86 -0.42
CA PRO A 50 7.36 18.90 -1.20
C PRO A 50 6.37 19.45 -2.24
N SER A 51 6.53 20.71 -2.62
CA SER A 51 5.68 21.37 -3.62
C SER A 51 5.65 20.71 -5.01
N TRP A 52 6.62 19.85 -5.31
CA TRP A 52 6.66 19.06 -6.55
C TRP A 52 5.88 17.75 -6.48
N ASN A 53 5.43 17.31 -5.29
CA ASN A 53 4.57 16.15 -5.14
C ASN A 53 3.25 16.41 -5.87
N ARG A 54 2.84 15.48 -6.73
CA ARG A 54 1.69 15.69 -7.62
C ARG A 54 0.38 15.12 -7.07
N VAL A 55 0.41 14.47 -5.90
CA VAL A 55 -0.70 13.68 -5.38
C VAL A 55 -1.67 14.59 -4.62
N GLY A 56 -2.74 15.04 -5.29
CA GLY A 56 -3.67 16.03 -4.74
C GLY A 56 -4.47 15.60 -3.50
N TRP A 57 -4.48 14.31 -3.16
CA TRP A 57 -5.15 13.76 -1.97
C TRP A 57 -4.20 13.38 -0.82
N ARG A 58 -2.88 13.60 -1.00
CA ARG A 58 -1.89 13.42 0.06
C ARG A 58 -1.56 14.78 0.69
N GLY A 59 -1.42 14.78 2.00
CA GLY A 59 -0.92 15.91 2.79
C GLY A 59 0.21 15.49 3.71
N ASP A 60 0.67 16.45 4.51
CA ASP A 60 1.72 16.23 5.49
C ASP A 60 1.31 15.18 6.53
N SER A 61 2.21 14.25 6.82
CA SER A 61 1.95 13.14 7.74
C SER A 61 3.22 12.71 8.47
N GLY A 62 3.10 12.07 9.64
CA GLY A 62 4.27 11.61 10.41
C GLY A 62 5.24 12.75 10.79
N LEU A 63 4.74 13.97 10.98
CA LEU A 63 5.55 15.17 11.22
C LEU A 63 6.33 15.16 12.55
N THR A 64 6.02 14.21 13.43
CA THR A 64 6.70 14.02 14.71
C THR A 64 7.63 12.81 14.71
N ASP A 65 7.84 12.16 13.56
CA ASP A 65 8.72 11.00 13.44
C ASP A 65 10.14 11.34 13.93
N GLY A 66 10.62 10.61 14.94
CA GLY A 66 11.95 10.80 15.56
C GLY A 66 11.98 11.72 16.78
N GLN A 67 10.88 12.41 17.13
CA GLN A 67 10.84 13.27 18.32
C GLN A 67 11.09 12.49 19.62
N ASP A 68 10.69 11.23 19.68
CA ASP A 68 10.91 10.31 20.81
C ASP A 68 12.40 10.04 21.09
N VAL A 69 13.25 10.23 20.08
CA VAL A 69 14.71 10.07 20.16
C VAL A 69 15.48 11.37 19.92
N GLY A 70 14.78 12.50 19.84
CA GLY A 70 15.39 13.83 19.65
C GLY A 70 16.02 14.05 18.28
N LEU A 71 15.53 13.37 17.24
CA LEU A 71 15.98 13.52 15.85
C LEU A 71 14.82 13.93 14.93
N ASP A 72 15.14 14.55 13.81
CA ASP A 72 14.20 14.64 12.69
C ASP A 72 14.32 13.37 11.86
N LEU A 73 13.32 12.49 11.94
CA LEU A 73 13.18 11.32 11.09
C LEU A 73 11.98 11.43 10.16
N THR A 74 11.48 12.64 9.88
CA THR A 74 10.46 12.88 8.85
C THR A 74 11.01 12.62 7.44
N GLY A 75 10.14 12.27 6.49
CA GLY A 75 10.55 11.84 5.14
C GLY A 75 10.36 10.35 4.92
N GLY A 76 10.88 9.86 3.79
CA GLY A 76 10.86 8.45 3.43
C GLY A 76 9.50 7.99 2.91
N TRP A 77 9.34 6.68 2.76
CA TRP A 77 8.10 6.09 2.26
C TRP A 77 7.40 5.25 3.33
N TYR A 78 6.08 5.29 3.34
CA TYR A 78 5.29 4.21 3.91
C TYR A 78 5.48 2.95 3.08
N ASP A 79 5.56 1.81 3.76
CA ASP A 79 5.99 0.56 3.17
C ASP A 79 4.97 0.01 2.16
N ALA A 80 3.73 -0.14 2.59
CA ALA A 80 2.68 -0.83 1.85
C ALA A 80 1.33 -0.08 1.93
N GLY A 81 0.25 -0.77 2.25
CA GLY A 81 -1.03 -0.17 2.61
C GLY A 81 -1.10 0.42 4.03
N ASP A 82 -0.02 0.31 4.80
CA ASP A 82 0.17 0.74 6.18
C ASP A 82 0.97 2.05 6.28
N HIS A 83 1.32 2.47 7.50
CA HIS A 83 2.10 3.70 7.72
C HIS A 83 3.41 3.46 8.48
N VAL A 84 3.85 2.22 8.64
CA VAL A 84 5.19 1.95 9.15
C VAL A 84 6.23 2.24 8.07
N LYS A 85 7.35 2.83 8.47
CA LYS A 85 8.52 3.03 7.61
C LYS A 85 9.51 1.90 7.89
N PHE A 86 9.38 0.78 7.20
CA PHE A 86 10.33 -0.34 7.31
C PHE A 86 11.57 -0.09 6.45
N GLY A 87 12.74 0.04 7.08
CA GLY A 87 13.97 0.47 6.42
C GLY A 87 14.53 -0.53 5.41
N LEU A 88 14.44 -1.83 5.69
CA LEU A 88 14.99 -2.87 4.81
C LEU A 88 14.30 -2.91 3.43
N PRO A 89 12.97 -3.08 3.33
CA PRO A 89 12.27 -3.04 2.03
C PRO A 89 12.32 -1.66 1.37
N MET A 90 12.36 -0.57 2.14
CA MET A 90 12.54 0.79 1.60
C MET A 90 13.91 0.95 0.91
N ALA A 91 14.98 0.48 1.55
CA ALA A 91 16.33 0.50 0.99
C ALA A 91 16.43 -0.42 -0.24
N ALA A 92 15.91 -1.64 -0.17
CA ALA A 92 15.89 -2.57 -1.30
C ALA A 92 15.14 -2.01 -2.51
N SER A 93 13.98 -1.36 -2.28
CA SER A 93 13.22 -0.67 -3.32
C SER A 93 14.03 0.44 -3.96
N THR A 94 14.73 1.23 -3.14
CA THR A 94 15.60 2.32 -3.60
C THR A 94 16.74 1.79 -4.46
N THR A 95 17.40 0.70 -4.05
CA THR A 95 18.49 0.10 -4.83
C THR A 95 17.99 -0.42 -6.18
N MET A 96 16.82 -1.07 -6.22
CA MET A 96 16.24 -1.61 -7.45
C MET A 96 15.81 -0.51 -8.43
N LEU A 97 15.22 0.59 -7.94
CA LEU A 97 14.90 1.77 -8.75
C LEU A 97 16.16 2.44 -9.30
N ALA A 98 17.17 2.62 -8.45
CA ALA A 98 18.45 3.19 -8.85
C ALA A 98 19.17 2.27 -9.85
N TRP A 99 19.08 0.95 -9.70
CA TRP A 99 19.65 -0.01 -10.65
C TRP A 99 19.03 0.15 -12.04
N GLY A 100 17.69 0.24 -12.14
CA GLY A 100 17.02 0.51 -13.42
C GLY A 100 17.54 1.78 -14.10
N ALA A 101 17.74 2.85 -13.33
CA ALA A 101 18.28 4.12 -13.83
C ALA A 101 19.76 4.05 -14.21
N VAL A 102 20.57 3.26 -13.49
CA VAL A 102 21.99 3.04 -13.81
C VAL A 102 22.12 2.30 -15.14
N GLU A 103 21.26 1.32 -15.41
CA GLU A 103 21.29 0.55 -16.65
C GLU A 103 20.66 1.31 -17.83
N TYR A 104 19.53 2.00 -17.59
CA TYR A 104 18.63 2.46 -18.65
C TYR A 104 18.25 3.94 -18.50
N ARG A 105 19.15 4.79 -18.00
CA ARG A 105 18.89 6.21 -17.73
C ARG A 105 18.15 6.94 -18.84
N SER A 106 18.61 6.78 -20.09
CA SER A 106 18.01 7.45 -21.25
C SER A 106 16.57 7.03 -21.51
N SER A 107 16.23 5.79 -21.18
CA SER A 107 14.89 5.24 -21.38
C SER A 107 13.86 5.91 -20.49
N TYR A 108 14.23 6.50 -19.35
CA TYR A 108 13.27 7.23 -18.52
C TYR A 108 12.73 8.49 -19.21
N GLY A 109 13.43 9.07 -20.19
CA GLY A 109 12.96 10.22 -20.94
C GLY A 109 12.43 11.35 -20.05
N THR A 110 11.20 11.79 -20.28
CA THR A 110 10.53 12.83 -19.47
C THR A 110 10.22 12.39 -18.03
N GLN A 111 10.26 11.09 -17.75
CA GLN A 111 10.00 10.53 -16.42
C GLN A 111 11.24 10.56 -15.51
N LEU A 112 12.43 10.87 -16.04
CA LEU A 112 13.67 10.90 -15.27
C LEU A 112 13.59 11.87 -14.09
N THR A 113 12.95 13.04 -14.24
CA THR A 113 12.78 14.01 -13.15
C THR A 113 11.97 13.43 -11.99
N HIS A 114 10.90 12.68 -12.27
CA HIS A 114 10.09 12.06 -11.23
C HIS A 114 10.87 10.96 -10.48
N LEU A 115 11.65 10.15 -11.21
CA LEU A 115 12.57 9.20 -10.61
C LEU A 115 13.60 9.88 -9.70
N LEU A 116 14.25 10.96 -10.17
CA LEU A 116 15.23 11.71 -9.38
C LEU A 116 14.60 12.32 -8.13
N ASN A 117 13.38 12.85 -8.22
CA ASN A 117 12.66 13.36 -7.06
C ASN A 117 12.36 12.27 -6.03
N ASN A 118 11.87 11.11 -6.47
CA ASN A 118 11.62 9.96 -5.61
C ASN A 118 12.90 9.42 -4.95
N LEU A 119 13.97 9.24 -5.72
CA LEU A 119 15.26 8.79 -5.18
C LEU A 119 15.84 9.80 -4.19
N ARG A 120 15.70 11.10 -4.44
CA ARG A 120 16.16 12.14 -3.51
C ARG A 120 15.36 12.09 -2.21
N TRP A 121 14.04 12.01 -2.31
CA TRP A 121 13.15 11.96 -1.15
C TRP A 121 13.52 10.86 -0.15
N VAL A 122 13.72 9.64 -0.66
CA VAL A 122 14.05 8.50 0.20
C VAL A 122 15.50 8.54 0.70
N ASN A 123 16.45 8.99 -0.12
CA ASN A 123 17.84 9.11 0.32
C ASN A 123 18.05 10.25 1.33
N ASP A 124 17.29 11.34 1.24
CA ASP A 124 17.30 12.40 2.26
C ASP A 124 16.82 11.85 3.62
N TYR A 125 15.83 10.95 3.61
CA TYR A 125 15.46 10.20 4.81
C TYR A 125 16.57 9.27 5.31
N PHE A 126 17.27 8.54 4.43
CA PHE A 126 18.41 7.71 4.86
C PHE A 126 19.56 8.53 5.44
N ILE A 127 19.82 9.74 4.94
CA ILE A 127 20.79 10.68 5.53
C ILE A 127 20.37 11.05 6.96
N LYS A 128 19.10 11.44 7.16
CA LYS A 128 18.55 11.76 8.49
C LYS A 128 18.63 10.56 9.44
N ALA A 129 18.30 9.36 8.94
CA ALA A 129 18.31 8.11 9.69
C ALA A 129 19.71 7.61 10.04
N HIS A 130 20.78 8.15 9.42
CA HIS A 130 22.17 7.82 9.69
C HIS A 130 22.92 9.00 10.35
N PRO A 131 22.62 9.32 11.62
CA PRO A 131 23.18 10.50 12.30
C PRO A 131 24.66 10.35 12.66
N SER A 132 25.20 9.13 12.66
CA SER A 132 26.61 8.85 12.95
C SER A 132 27.04 7.51 12.32
N PRO A 133 28.34 7.28 12.08
CA PRO A 133 28.81 6.20 11.19
C PRO A 133 28.35 4.76 11.51
N ASN A 134 28.04 4.48 12.77
CA ASN A 134 27.63 3.14 13.24
C ASN A 134 26.24 3.16 13.90
N VAL A 135 25.36 4.07 13.48
CA VAL A 135 23.97 4.17 13.96
C VAL A 135 23.06 4.41 12.77
N LEU A 136 22.10 3.51 12.55
CA LEU A 136 21.08 3.64 11.51
C LEU A 136 19.70 3.40 12.10
N TYR A 137 18.79 4.37 11.95
CA TYR A 137 17.37 4.22 12.26
C TYR A 137 16.68 3.43 11.15
N GLY A 138 16.32 2.19 11.48
CA GLY A 138 15.79 1.22 10.54
C GLY A 138 14.27 1.15 10.49
N GLN A 139 13.59 1.76 11.46
CA GLN A 139 12.13 1.73 11.50
C GLN A 139 11.56 2.95 12.23
N VAL A 140 10.46 3.49 11.73
CA VAL A 140 9.61 4.44 12.46
C VAL A 140 8.16 4.01 12.36
N GLY A 141 7.50 3.91 13.52
CA GLY A 141 6.19 3.27 13.66
C GLY A 141 6.31 1.86 14.22
N ASN A 142 5.32 1.44 15.01
CA ASN A 142 5.23 0.08 15.52
C ASN A 142 4.16 -0.67 14.73
N GLY A 143 4.48 -1.84 14.17
CA GLY A 143 3.55 -2.58 13.31
C GLY A 143 2.24 -2.93 13.99
N GLY A 144 2.25 -3.34 15.26
CA GLY A 144 1.03 -3.67 16.00
C GLY A 144 0.11 -2.46 16.21
N LEU A 145 0.68 -1.32 16.62
CA LEU A 145 -0.09 -0.09 16.83
C LEU A 145 -0.63 0.51 15.53
N ASP A 146 0.19 0.48 14.47
CA ASP A 146 -0.15 0.99 13.16
C ASP A 146 -1.25 0.14 12.50
N HIS A 147 -1.10 -1.18 12.56
CA HIS A 147 -2.01 -2.10 11.89
C HIS A 147 -3.36 -2.25 12.62
N ALA A 148 -3.43 -1.86 13.89
CA ALA A 148 -4.68 -1.83 14.66
C ALA A 148 -5.64 -0.70 14.25
N TRP A 149 -5.23 0.20 13.35
CA TRP A 149 -6.02 1.33 12.90
C TRP A 149 -6.12 1.42 11.38
N TRP A 150 -7.27 1.88 10.87
CA TRP A 150 -7.56 2.00 9.44
C TRP A 150 -8.10 3.39 9.07
N GLY A 151 -7.21 4.32 8.74
CA GLY A 151 -7.56 5.66 8.26
C GLY A 151 -6.40 6.32 7.51
N PRO A 152 -6.54 7.58 7.06
CA PRO A 152 -5.53 8.27 6.26
C PRO A 152 -4.31 8.73 7.07
N ALA A 153 -3.10 8.66 6.49
CA ALA A 153 -1.84 8.96 7.16
C ALA A 153 -1.80 10.33 7.89
N GLU A 154 -2.46 11.33 7.31
CA GLU A 154 -2.54 12.72 7.80
C GLU A 154 -3.31 12.83 9.13
N ALA A 155 -4.05 11.79 9.53
CA ALA A 155 -4.87 11.76 10.74
C ALA A 155 -4.39 10.73 11.78
N MET A 156 -3.19 10.16 11.62
CA MET A 156 -2.60 9.25 12.60
C MET A 156 -2.53 9.89 14.00
N ALA A 157 -2.93 9.13 15.01
CA ALA A 157 -2.92 9.58 16.41
C ALA A 157 -2.17 8.62 17.35
N MET A 158 -1.75 7.44 16.86
CA MET A 158 -0.96 6.49 17.63
C MET A 158 0.50 6.94 17.77
N ASN A 159 1.18 6.41 18.79
CA ASN A 159 2.63 6.62 18.94
C ASN A 159 3.38 5.93 17.79
N ARG A 160 4.40 6.61 17.26
CA ARG A 160 5.25 6.11 16.16
C ARG A 160 6.72 6.05 16.61
N PRO A 161 7.10 5.04 17.42
CA PRO A 161 8.45 4.94 17.97
C PRO A 161 9.51 4.75 16.88
N ALA A 162 10.70 5.30 17.11
CA ALA A 162 11.86 5.15 16.26
C ALA A 162 12.79 4.03 16.76
N TYR A 163 13.11 3.07 15.89
CA TYR A 163 14.00 1.95 16.18
C TYR A 163 15.28 2.04 15.35
N LYS A 164 16.39 1.65 15.96
CA LYS A 164 17.71 1.72 15.34
C LYS A 164 18.48 0.42 15.47
N ILE A 165 19.45 0.28 14.59
CA ILE A 165 20.59 -0.61 14.74
C ILE A 165 21.84 0.23 15.03
N ASP A 166 22.75 -0.33 15.83
CA ASP A 166 24.00 0.32 16.16
C ASP A 166 25.12 -0.69 16.43
N ALA A 167 26.32 -0.21 16.74
CA ALA A 167 27.48 -1.04 17.02
C ALA A 167 27.31 -2.05 18.18
N SER A 168 26.32 -1.85 19.07
CA SER A 168 26.08 -2.76 20.20
C SER A 168 25.22 -3.96 19.81
N CYS A 169 24.33 -3.79 18.83
CA CYS A 169 23.40 -4.84 18.42
C CYS A 169 23.73 -5.43 17.06
N GLY A 170 24.11 -4.62 16.08
CA GLY A 170 24.29 -5.02 14.67
C GLY A 170 23.02 -4.85 13.82
N GLY A 171 23.11 -5.29 12.57
CA GLY A 171 22.05 -5.12 11.55
C GLY A 171 22.66 -5.01 10.16
N ALA A 172 23.49 -5.98 9.82
CA ALA A 172 24.36 -5.94 8.64
C ALA A 172 23.60 -6.03 7.32
N ASP A 173 22.48 -6.73 7.31
CA ASP A 173 21.48 -6.74 6.23
C ASP A 173 20.96 -5.32 5.97
N LEU A 174 20.28 -4.71 6.95
CA LEU A 174 19.70 -3.37 6.82
C LEU A 174 20.76 -2.30 6.48
N ALA A 175 21.89 -2.29 7.18
CA ALA A 175 22.96 -1.34 6.91
C ALA A 175 23.63 -1.58 5.54
N GLY A 176 23.82 -2.85 5.14
CA GLY A 176 24.37 -3.23 3.85
C GLY A 176 23.45 -2.85 2.69
N GLU A 177 22.14 -3.07 2.82
CA GLU A 177 21.16 -2.67 1.81
C GLU A 177 21.03 -1.14 1.72
N THR A 178 21.03 -0.42 2.84
CA THR A 178 21.01 1.05 2.83
C THR A 178 22.28 1.62 2.20
N ALA A 179 23.44 0.99 2.43
CA ALA A 179 24.66 1.33 1.72
C ALA A 179 24.57 1.08 0.21
N ALA A 180 23.97 -0.04 -0.21
CA ALA A 180 23.72 -0.35 -1.62
C ALA A 180 22.82 0.72 -2.27
N ALA A 181 21.73 1.09 -1.59
CA ALA A 181 20.76 2.09 -2.05
C ALA A 181 21.43 3.45 -2.29
N MET A 182 22.22 3.92 -1.32
CA MET A 182 22.92 5.21 -1.41
C MET A 182 24.05 5.17 -2.45
N ALA A 183 24.79 4.06 -2.55
CA ALA A 183 25.83 3.89 -3.56
C ALA A 183 25.24 3.88 -4.99
N ALA A 184 24.20 3.09 -5.23
CA ALA A 184 23.50 3.05 -6.52
C ALA A 184 22.90 4.41 -6.88
N SER A 185 22.21 5.07 -5.93
CA SER A 185 21.64 6.40 -6.11
C SER A 185 22.70 7.45 -6.43
N SER A 186 23.90 7.35 -5.83
CA SER A 186 25.01 8.26 -6.14
C SER A 186 25.40 8.22 -7.62
N MET A 187 25.32 7.06 -8.27
CA MET A 187 25.61 6.91 -9.71
C MET A 187 24.54 7.61 -10.54
N VAL A 188 23.27 7.52 -10.12
CA VAL A 188 22.13 8.17 -10.79
C VAL A 188 22.20 9.69 -10.66
N PHE A 189 22.62 10.22 -9.50
CA PHE A 189 22.75 11.65 -9.30
C PHE A 189 24.04 12.24 -9.85
N ARG A 190 25.11 11.45 -10.02
CA ARG A 190 26.43 11.94 -10.48
C ARG A 190 26.36 12.91 -11.67
N PRO A 191 25.56 12.67 -12.73
CA PRO A 191 25.55 13.56 -13.90
C PRO A 191 24.84 14.90 -13.66
N THR A 192 23.97 15.00 -12.66
CA THR A 192 23.08 16.16 -12.44
C THR A 192 23.33 16.87 -11.10
N ASP A 193 23.84 16.17 -10.10
CA ASP A 193 24.18 16.67 -8.77
C ASP A 193 25.35 15.86 -8.16
N PRO A 194 26.60 16.14 -8.60
CA PRO A 194 27.77 15.42 -8.11
C PRO A 194 28.07 15.68 -6.62
N ALA A 195 27.65 16.82 -6.07
CA ALA A 195 27.84 17.15 -4.66
C ALA A 195 26.98 16.24 -3.78
N TYR A 196 25.69 16.11 -4.10
CA TYR A 196 24.80 15.18 -3.40
C TYR A 196 25.26 13.73 -3.58
N ALA A 197 25.69 13.35 -4.79
CA ALA A 197 26.27 12.02 -5.03
C ALA A 197 27.49 11.71 -4.14
N ASN A 198 28.31 12.72 -3.81
CA ASN A 198 29.41 12.54 -2.85
C ASN A 198 28.89 12.35 -1.42
N THR A 199 27.88 13.11 -1.00
CA THR A 199 27.22 12.91 0.31
C THR A 199 26.70 11.49 0.45
N LEU A 200 25.99 10.98 -0.57
CA LEU A 200 25.47 9.61 -0.57
C LEU A 200 26.59 8.57 -0.47
N LEU A 201 27.69 8.74 -1.19
CA LEU A 201 28.84 7.84 -1.08
C LEU A 201 29.50 7.85 0.30
N THR A 202 29.58 9.00 0.97
CA THR A 202 30.12 9.07 2.33
C THR A 202 29.28 8.24 3.29
N HIS A 203 27.96 8.39 3.27
CA HIS A 203 27.06 7.58 4.08
C HIS A 203 27.14 6.09 3.72
N ALA A 204 27.12 5.76 2.42
CA ALA A 204 27.21 4.37 1.95
C ALA A 204 28.46 3.65 2.45
N ARG A 205 29.63 4.31 2.43
CA ARG A 205 30.88 3.72 2.93
C ARG A 205 30.87 3.48 4.43
N GLN A 206 30.32 4.41 5.18
CA GLN A 206 30.20 4.29 6.64
C GLN A 206 29.25 3.15 7.01
N LEU A 207 28.05 3.13 6.43
CA LEU A 207 27.06 2.08 6.64
C LEU A 207 27.57 0.69 6.22
N TYR A 208 28.26 0.58 5.10
CA TYR A 208 28.85 -0.69 4.69
C TYR A 208 29.97 -1.13 5.64
N THR A 209 30.80 -0.20 6.12
CA THR A 209 31.82 -0.51 7.12
C THR A 209 31.20 -0.99 8.42
N PHE A 210 30.12 -0.34 8.88
CA PHE A 210 29.34 -0.78 10.03
C PHE A 210 28.78 -2.20 9.82
N ALA A 211 28.11 -2.45 8.69
CA ALA A 211 27.55 -3.76 8.34
C ALA A 211 28.60 -4.87 8.33
N ASP A 212 29.75 -4.62 7.70
CA ASP A 212 30.84 -5.59 7.56
C ASP A 212 31.53 -5.88 8.90
N THR A 213 31.48 -4.93 9.85
CA THR A 213 32.10 -5.03 11.18
C THR A 213 31.19 -5.73 12.20
N VAL A 214 29.90 -5.43 12.22
CA VAL A 214 28.95 -5.94 13.24
C VAL A 214 27.89 -6.82 12.58
N ARG A 215 28.28 -8.07 12.30
CA ARG A 215 27.53 -9.03 11.47
C ARG A 215 26.43 -9.75 12.25
N ARG A 216 25.25 -9.14 12.27
CA ARG A 216 24.00 -9.69 12.83
C ARG A 216 22.81 -9.28 11.98
N ALA A 217 21.77 -10.09 11.93
CA ALA A 217 20.51 -9.72 11.29
C ALA A 217 19.82 -8.58 12.05
N TYR A 218 19.28 -7.59 11.34
CA TYR A 218 18.67 -6.41 11.98
C TYR A 218 17.40 -6.78 12.75
N SER A 219 16.68 -7.82 12.32
CA SER A 219 15.43 -8.25 12.93
C SER A 219 15.63 -8.84 14.34
N ASP A 220 16.86 -9.18 14.70
CA ASP A 220 17.21 -9.54 16.09
C ASP A 220 17.34 -8.31 17.01
N CYS A 221 17.47 -7.11 16.43
CA CYS A 221 17.66 -5.84 17.12
C CYS A 221 16.37 -5.01 17.10
N ILE A 222 15.80 -4.82 15.91
CA ILE A 222 14.48 -4.23 15.72
C ILE A 222 13.47 -5.38 15.68
N THR A 223 13.14 -5.91 16.85
CA THR A 223 12.32 -7.13 16.98
C THR A 223 10.88 -6.94 16.50
N ASP A 224 10.38 -5.70 16.48
CA ASP A 224 9.06 -5.39 15.90
C ASP A 224 8.99 -5.78 14.43
N ALA A 225 10.07 -5.58 13.66
CA ALA A 225 10.13 -5.92 12.24
C ALA A 225 10.07 -7.44 11.98
N SER A 226 10.35 -8.30 12.98
CA SER A 226 10.37 -9.76 12.80
C SER A 226 9.01 -10.36 12.43
N GLY A 227 7.91 -9.66 12.72
CA GLY A 227 6.57 -10.06 12.29
C GLY A 227 6.23 -9.70 10.84
N TYR A 228 7.07 -8.89 10.18
CA TYR A 228 6.79 -8.26 8.90
C TYR A 228 7.91 -8.51 7.89
N TYR A 229 9.08 -7.93 8.14
CA TYR A 229 10.26 -7.95 7.29
C TYR A 229 11.44 -8.61 8.00
N ARG A 230 11.23 -9.81 8.54
CA ARG A 230 12.30 -10.61 9.11
C ARG A 230 13.39 -10.86 8.06
N SER A 231 14.66 -10.75 8.45
CA SER A 231 15.76 -11.24 7.62
C SER A 231 15.75 -12.78 7.62
N TRP A 232 15.32 -13.38 6.51
CA TRP A 232 15.24 -14.83 6.34
C TRP A 232 16.51 -15.38 5.69
N SER A 233 17.07 -14.68 4.71
CA SER A 233 18.34 -15.01 4.05
C SER A 233 19.57 -14.78 4.94
N GLY A 234 19.44 -13.92 5.95
CA GLY A 234 20.56 -13.43 6.75
C GLY A 234 21.09 -12.10 6.21
N TYR A 235 22.42 -11.93 6.20
CA TYR A 235 23.07 -10.68 5.80
C TYR A 235 24.21 -10.87 4.78
N ASN A 236 24.53 -12.11 4.42
CA ASN A 236 25.71 -12.38 3.57
C ASN A 236 25.49 -11.86 2.15
N ASP A 237 24.26 -11.93 1.66
CA ASP A 237 23.88 -11.40 0.37
C ASP A 237 23.90 -9.87 0.34
N GLU A 238 23.48 -9.16 1.39
CA GLU A 238 23.65 -7.70 1.48
C GLU A 238 25.12 -7.27 1.57
N LEU A 239 25.98 -8.05 2.22
CA LEU A 239 27.42 -7.74 2.25
C LEU A 239 28.06 -7.87 0.87
N VAL A 240 27.63 -8.83 0.05
CA VAL A 240 28.06 -8.95 -1.35
C VAL A 240 27.43 -7.85 -2.20
N TRP A 241 26.15 -7.61 -2.04
CA TRP A 241 25.37 -6.62 -2.78
C TRP A 241 25.87 -5.19 -2.55
N GLY A 242 26.01 -4.77 -1.30
CA GLY A 242 26.54 -3.46 -0.92
C GLY A 242 27.98 -3.25 -1.41
N ALA A 243 28.81 -4.30 -1.37
CA ALA A 243 30.16 -4.24 -1.93
C ALA A 243 30.14 -4.02 -3.45
N LEU A 244 29.27 -4.74 -4.18
CA LEU A 244 29.16 -4.57 -5.62
C LEU A 244 28.73 -3.15 -5.99
N TRP A 245 27.76 -2.59 -5.29
CA TRP A 245 27.32 -1.22 -5.56
C TRP A 245 28.36 -0.18 -5.22
N LEU A 246 29.09 -0.34 -4.10
CA LEU A 246 30.22 0.52 -3.78
C LEU A 246 31.34 0.40 -4.81
N TYR A 247 31.68 -0.80 -5.27
CA TYR A 247 32.64 -0.99 -6.35
C TYR A 247 32.19 -0.26 -7.63
N ARG A 248 30.95 -0.46 -8.07
CA ARG A 248 30.40 0.20 -9.27
C ARG A 248 30.42 1.73 -9.15
N ALA A 249 30.13 2.27 -7.97
CA ALA A 249 30.03 3.71 -7.76
C ALA A 249 31.40 4.38 -7.56
N THR A 250 32.43 3.65 -7.16
CA THR A 250 33.73 4.21 -6.73
C THR A 250 34.92 3.76 -7.59
N GLY A 251 34.83 2.59 -8.24
CA GLY A 251 35.94 1.95 -8.93
C GLY A 251 36.98 1.30 -8.01
N GLU A 252 36.77 1.28 -6.70
CA GLU A 252 37.74 0.73 -5.75
C GLU A 252 37.75 -0.80 -5.75
N ALA A 253 38.84 -1.38 -6.24
CA ALA A 253 39.00 -2.84 -6.38
C ALA A 253 38.85 -3.61 -5.05
N SER A 254 39.06 -2.96 -3.90
CA SER A 254 38.85 -3.55 -2.58
C SER A 254 37.41 -4.01 -2.36
N TYR A 255 36.41 -3.27 -2.87
CA TYR A 255 35.01 -3.67 -2.75
C TYR A 255 34.67 -4.84 -3.68
N LEU A 256 35.21 -4.89 -4.89
CA LEU A 256 35.04 -6.07 -5.75
C LEU A 256 35.65 -7.31 -5.09
N ALA A 257 36.85 -7.19 -4.53
CA ALA A 257 37.49 -8.30 -3.81
C ALA A 257 36.65 -8.75 -2.60
N LYS A 258 36.04 -7.81 -1.85
CA LYS A 258 35.09 -8.14 -0.77
C LYS A 258 33.84 -8.86 -1.28
N ALA A 259 33.26 -8.40 -2.38
CA ALA A 259 32.10 -9.05 -3.00
C ALA A 259 32.41 -10.49 -3.42
N GLU A 260 33.54 -10.71 -4.10
CA GLU A 260 33.94 -12.05 -4.55
C GLU A 260 34.26 -12.98 -3.38
N ALA A 261 34.89 -12.47 -2.31
CA ALA A 261 35.15 -13.24 -1.10
C ALA A 261 33.85 -13.59 -0.34
N GLY A 262 32.95 -12.62 -0.20
CA GLY A 262 31.64 -12.79 0.44
C GLY A 262 30.73 -13.75 -0.33
N TYR A 263 30.89 -13.84 -1.65
CA TYR A 263 30.08 -14.71 -2.52
C TYR A 263 30.10 -16.19 -2.08
N ALA A 264 31.22 -16.65 -1.53
CA ALA A 264 31.36 -18.01 -1.01
C ALA A 264 30.33 -18.31 0.09
N ASN A 265 29.92 -17.31 0.87
CA ASN A 265 28.99 -17.42 2.00
C ASN A 265 27.51 -17.27 1.61
N LEU A 266 27.20 -16.99 0.33
CA LEU A 266 25.82 -16.98 -0.15
C LEU A 266 25.17 -18.36 0.00
N GLY A 267 23.85 -18.36 0.22
CA GLY A 267 23.05 -19.56 0.41
C GLY A 267 23.21 -20.59 -0.71
N THR A 268 23.06 -21.85 -0.34
CA THR A 268 23.02 -22.98 -1.28
C THR A 268 21.67 -23.68 -1.22
N GLU A 269 21.32 -24.36 -2.30
CA GLU A 269 20.17 -25.26 -2.29
C GLU A 269 20.35 -26.34 -1.20
N PRO A 270 19.24 -26.76 -0.56
CA PRO A 270 19.30 -27.77 0.50
C PRO A 270 20.07 -29.03 0.07
N GLN A 271 20.96 -29.50 0.95
CA GLN A 271 21.78 -30.69 0.72
C GLN A 271 22.67 -30.61 -0.55
N SER A 272 23.00 -29.40 -1.00
CA SER A 272 23.85 -29.15 -2.17
C SER A 272 24.92 -28.10 -1.89
N THR A 273 25.98 -28.11 -2.69
CA THR A 273 26.95 -27.01 -2.80
C THR A 273 26.55 -25.98 -3.86
N THR A 274 25.47 -26.24 -4.60
CA THR A 274 24.97 -25.34 -5.65
C THR A 274 24.35 -24.10 -5.02
N LYS A 275 24.76 -22.92 -5.48
CA LYS A 275 24.16 -21.65 -5.04
C LYS A 275 22.65 -21.63 -5.27
N SER A 276 21.90 -21.05 -4.34
CA SER A 276 20.43 -21.01 -4.38
C SER A 276 19.94 -20.44 -5.72
N TYR A 277 18.99 -21.14 -6.34
CA TYR A 277 18.49 -20.82 -7.68
C TYR A 277 16.97 -21.01 -7.82
N LYS A 278 16.27 -21.48 -6.78
CA LYS A 278 14.82 -21.75 -6.77
C LYS A 278 13.97 -20.67 -6.10
N TRP A 279 14.56 -19.51 -5.83
CA TRP A 279 13.86 -18.29 -5.41
C TRP A 279 14.20 -17.13 -6.37
N THR A 280 14.10 -15.88 -5.94
CA THR A 280 14.46 -14.70 -6.75
C THR A 280 14.91 -13.53 -5.88
N ILE A 281 15.47 -12.51 -6.55
CA ILE A 281 15.79 -11.24 -5.92
C ILE A 281 14.53 -10.57 -5.36
N ALA A 282 14.60 -10.20 -4.08
CA ALA A 282 13.54 -9.49 -3.38
C ALA A 282 14.14 -8.57 -2.31
N TRP A 283 13.31 -8.00 -1.45
CA TRP A 283 13.76 -7.19 -0.32
C TRP A 283 14.58 -7.97 0.71
N ASP A 284 14.55 -9.31 0.69
CA ASP A 284 15.26 -10.20 1.61
C ASP A 284 16.54 -10.77 0.98
N ASP A 285 16.44 -11.51 -0.13
CA ASP A 285 17.62 -12.18 -0.74
C ASP A 285 18.12 -11.44 -2.00
N LYS A 286 19.39 -10.98 -1.98
CA LYS A 286 20.07 -10.30 -3.11
C LYS A 286 21.09 -11.18 -3.82
N SER A 287 21.21 -12.45 -3.45
CA SER A 287 22.14 -13.40 -4.08
C SER A 287 21.98 -13.40 -5.61
N TYR A 288 20.74 -13.44 -6.08
CA TYR A 288 20.39 -13.48 -7.50
C TYR A 288 20.83 -12.25 -8.29
N GLY A 289 20.69 -11.05 -7.70
CA GLY A 289 21.21 -9.82 -8.28
C GLY A 289 22.74 -9.83 -8.30
N ALA A 290 23.37 -10.34 -7.24
CA ALA A 290 24.82 -10.50 -7.18
C ALA A 290 25.34 -11.44 -8.28
N TYR A 291 24.64 -12.53 -8.62
CA TYR A 291 25.01 -13.43 -9.71
C TYR A 291 25.12 -12.65 -11.03
N VAL A 292 24.07 -11.90 -11.38
CA VAL A 292 23.99 -11.11 -12.62
C VAL A 292 25.05 -10.01 -12.64
N LEU A 293 25.20 -9.25 -11.56
CA LEU A 293 26.17 -8.16 -11.52
C LEU A 293 27.61 -8.66 -11.56
N LEU A 294 27.96 -9.70 -10.81
CA LEU A 294 29.31 -10.27 -10.85
C LEU A 294 29.63 -10.90 -12.20
N ALA A 295 28.68 -11.62 -12.81
CA ALA A 295 28.82 -12.14 -14.16
C ALA A 295 29.12 -11.01 -15.16
N LYS A 296 28.32 -9.94 -15.13
CA LYS A 296 28.49 -8.78 -16.00
C LYS A 296 29.80 -8.02 -15.76
N LEU A 297 30.22 -7.85 -14.50
CA LEU A 297 31.40 -7.07 -14.14
C LEU A 297 32.72 -7.80 -14.35
N THR A 298 32.72 -9.14 -14.26
CA THR A 298 33.96 -9.93 -14.25
C THR A 298 34.07 -10.93 -15.41
N GLY A 299 32.96 -11.33 -16.01
CA GLY A 299 32.92 -12.40 -17.02
C GLY A 299 33.30 -13.78 -16.49
N LYS A 300 33.45 -13.97 -15.17
CA LYS A 300 33.86 -15.26 -14.59
C LYS A 300 32.74 -16.29 -14.74
N GLN A 301 33.11 -17.48 -15.21
CA GLN A 301 32.17 -18.55 -15.55
C GLN A 301 31.28 -18.97 -14.37
N GLN A 302 31.79 -18.99 -13.13
CA GLN A 302 31.01 -19.38 -11.96
C GLN A 302 29.74 -18.53 -11.77
N TYR A 303 29.86 -17.21 -11.96
CA TYR A 303 28.75 -16.27 -11.78
C TYR A 303 27.76 -16.37 -12.95
N LEU A 304 28.30 -16.57 -14.17
CA LEU A 304 27.49 -16.85 -15.36
C LEU A 304 26.68 -18.14 -15.17
N ASP A 305 27.29 -19.20 -14.65
CA ASP A 305 26.62 -20.49 -14.41
C ASP A 305 25.52 -20.35 -13.35
N ASP A 306 25.76 -19.62 -12.28
CA ASP A 306 24.77 -19.38 -11.21
C ASP A 306 23.59 -18.53 -11.71
N ALA A 307 23.86 -17.43 -12.42
CA ALA A 307 22.83 -16.60 -13.04
C ALA A 307 22.02 -17.37 -14.08
N ASN A 308 22.69 -18.14 -14.94
CA ASN A 308 22.06 -18.96 -15.97
C ASN A 308 21.19 -20.06 -15.36
N ARG A 309 21.65 -20.72 -14.29
CA ARG A 309 20.89 -21.77 -13.59
C ARG A 309 19.61 -21.22 -12.97
N TRP A 310 19.71 -20.08 -12.31
CA TRP A 310 18.56 -19.38 -11.75
C TRP A 310 17.54 -19.00 -12.82
N LEU A 311 17.96 -18.26 -13.85
CA LEU A 311 17.05 -17.81 -14.91
C LEU A 311 16.52 -18.96 -15.78
N ASP A 312 17.28 -20.04 -15.94
CA ASP A 312 16.77 -21.27 -16.56
C ASP A 312 15.68 -21.92 -15.72
N TRP A 313 15.84 -22.02 -14.40
CA TRP A 313 14.81 -22.58 -13.53
C TRP A 313 13.50 -21.78 -13.58
N TRP A 314 13.61 -20.46 -13.74
CA TRP A 314 12.46 -19.58 -13.97
C TRP A 314 11.82 -19.74 -15.35
N THR A 315 12.49 -20.35 -16.32
CA THR A 315 12.03 -20.43 -17.71
C THR A 315 11.84 -21.87 -18.19
N VAL A 316 12.91 -22.52 -18.65
CA VAL A 316 12.90 -23.86 -19.25
C VAL A 316 13.03 -24.98 -18.22
N GLY A 317 13.40 -24.65 -16.99
CA GLY A 317 13.72 -25.58 -15.93
C GLY A 317 15.17 -26.03 -15.90
N VAL A 318 15.58 -26.51 -14.73
CA VAL A 318 16.87 -27.14 -14.46
C VAL A 318 16.60 -28.47 -13.79
N ASN A 319 17.22 -29.54 -14.29
CA ASN A 319 17.09 -30.89 -13.73
C ASN A 319 15.63 -31.37 -13.58
N GLY A 320 14.78 -31.06 -14.57
CA GLY A 320 13.36 -31.42 -14.58
C GLY A 320 12.47 -30.62 -13.62
N GLN A 321 13.01 -29.59 -12.95
CA GLN A 321 12.27 -28.70 -12.07
C GLN A 321 12.26 -27.28 -12.63
N LYS A 322 11.13 -26.58 -12.47
CA LYS A 322 10.99 -25.16 -12.81
C LYS A 322 10.01 -24.49 -11.86
N VAL A 323 10.00 -23.16 -11.84
CA VAL A 323 8.96 -22.38 -11.14
C VAL A 323 7.57 -22.77 -11.65
N ALA A 324 6.57 -22.70 -10.78
CA ALA A 324 5.19 -22.97 -11.20
C ALA A 324 4.72 -21.91 -12.20
N TYR A 325 3.95 -22.34 -13.20
CA TYR A 325 3.35 -21.46 -14.20
C TYR A 325 1.84 -21.62 -14.20
N SER A 326 1.12 -20.51 -14.25
CA SER A 326 -0.32 -20.53 -14.50
C SER A 326 -0.62 -20.91 -15.96
N PRO A 327 -1.84 -21.39 -16.27
CA PRO A 327 -2.29 -21.56 -17.66
C PRO A 327 -2.17 -20.29 -18.50
N GLY A 328 -2.37 -19.13 -17.89
CA GLY A 328 -2.18 -17.82 -18.50
C GLY A 328 -0.72 -17.44 -18.74
N GLY A 329 0.27 -18.16 -18.20
CA GLY A 329 1.68 -17.91 -18.45
C GLY A 329 2.38 -17.02 -17.42
N GLN A 330 1.77 -16.77 -16.26
CA GLN A 330 2.44 -16.15 -15.12
C GLN A 330 3.37 -17.15 -14.44
N ALA A 331 4.61 -16.75 -14.14
CA ALA A 331 5.47 -17.47 -13.21
C ALA A 331 5.04 -17.14 -11.76
N VAL A 332 4.58 -18.14 -11.02
CA VAL A 332 4.06 -18.00 -9.65
C VAL A 332 5.03 -18.67 -8.68
N LEU A 333 5.83 -17.86 -8.00
CA LEU A 333 6.83 -18.35 -7.04
C LEU A 333 6.22 -18.65 -5.67
N ASP A 334 5.43 -17.71 -5.18
CA ASP A 334 4.82 -17.73 -3.86
C ASP A 334 3.51 -16.95 -3.89
N ARG A 335 2.65 -17.23 -2.91
CA ARG A 335 1.32 -16.64 -2.81
C ARG A 335 1.34 -15.14 -2.49
N TRP A 336 2.36 -14.65 -1.79
CA TRP A 336 2.45 -13.24 -1.40
C TRP A 336 3.20 -12.48 -2.48
N GLY A 337 2.53 -11.54 -3.16
CA GLY A 337 3.20 -10.72 -4.18
C GLY A 337 3.77 -11.54 -5.33
N SER A 338 2.98 -12.46 -5.88
CA SER A 338 3.41 -13.31 -7.01
C SER A 338 3.87 -12.47 -8.20
N LEU A 339 3.17 -11.37 -8.49
CA LEU A 339 3.56 -10.42 -9.54
C LEU A 339 4.84 -9.66 -9.22
N ARG A 340 5.09 -9.30 -7.96
CA ARG A 340 6.35 -8.69 -7.52
C ARG A 340 7.53 -9.60 -7.82
N TYR A 341 7.43 -10.89 -7.49
CA TYR A 341 8.52 -11.83 -7.76
C TYR A 341 8.76 -12.01 -9.26
N ALA A 342 7.70 -12.17 -10.05
CA ALA A 342 7.81 -12.27 -11.50
C ALA A 342 8.44 -11.00 -12.13
N ALA A 343 8.06 -9.81 -11.66
CA ALA A 343 8.58 -8.54 -12.13
C ALA A 343 10.05 -8.31 -11.74
N ASN A 344 10.44 -8.69 -10.52
CA ASN A 344 11.84 -8.65 -10.07
C ASN A 344 12.73 -9.56 -10.92
N THR A 345 12.29 -10.80 -11.16
CA THR A 345 13.00 -11.73 -12.05
C THR A 345 13.05 -11.19 -13.48
N ALA A 346 11.95 -10.62 -14.00
CA ALA A 346 11.90 -10.03 -15.34
C ALA A 346 12.93 -8.91 -15.51
N PHE A 347 13.06 -8.00 -14.54
CA PHE A 347 14.08 -6.96 -14.61
C PHE A 347 15.51 -7.53 -14.64
N ALA A 348 15.84 -8.43 -13.71
CA ALA A 348 17.17 -9.04 -13.67
C ALA A 348 17.47 -9.86 -14.94
N ALA A 349 16.46 -10.55 -15.49
CA ALA A 349 16.55 -11.29 -16.74
C ALA A 349 16.86 -10.37 -17.94
N LEU A 350 16.26 -9.18 -18.01
CA LEU A 350 16.59 -8.18 -19.02
C LEU A 350 18.04 -7.71 -18.91
N VAL A 351 18.49 -7.36 -17.70
CA VAL A 351 19.88 -6.93 -17.47
C VAL A 351 20.87 -8.04 -17.85
N HIS A 352 20.58 -9.28 -17.47
CA HIS A 352 21.43 -10.43 -17.81
C HIS A 352 21.43 -10.69 -19.31
N SER A 353 20.24 -10.71 -19.95
CA SER A 353 20.06 -10.85 -21.40
C SER A 353 20.86 -9.83 -22.20
N ASP A 354 20.84 -8.57 -21.77
CA ASP A 354 21.61 -7.51 -22.42
C ASP A 354 23.13 -7.73 -22.31
N SER A 355 23.59 -8.40 -21.24
CA SER A 355 25.01 -8.60 -20.95
C SER A 355 25.65 -9.89 -21.47
N ILE A 356 24.86 -10.91 -21.82
CA ILE A 356 25.38 -12.22 -22.28
C ILE A 356 25.45 -12.35 -23.80
N THR A 357 26.28 -13.29 -24.27
CA THR A 357 26.52 -13.55 -25.70
C THR A 357 25.81 -14.79 -26.25
N ASP A 358 25.34 -15.70 -25.38
CA ASP A 358 24.55 -16.87 -25.80
C ASP A 358 23.20 -16.40 -26.36
N ALA A 359 23.04 -16.49 -27.69
CA ALA A 359 21.85 -16.01 -28.38
C ALA A 359 20.56 -16.70 -27.92
N THR A 360 20.62 -17.99 -27.55
CA THR A 360 19.44 -18.75 -27.12
C THR A 360 18.97 -18.25 -25.75
N ARG A 361 19.90 -18.09 -24.81
CA ARG A 361 19.61 -17.58 -23.46
C ARG A 361 19.19 -16.12 -23.49
N LYS A 362 19.84 -15.32 -24.34
CA LYS A 362 19.51 -13.91 -24.56
C LYS A 362 18.03 -13.76 -24.94
N THR A 363 17.60 -14.42 -26.01
CA THR A 363 16.19 -14.41 -26.45
C THR A 363 15.26 -14.94 -25.36
N ARG A 364 15.59 -16.08 -24.76
CA ARG A 364 14.77 -16.70 -23.71
C ARG A 364 14.49 -15.76 -22.53
N TYR A 365 15.54 -15.12 -21.99
CA TYR A 365 15.43 -14.26 -20.81
C TYR A 365 14.74 -12.94 -21.12
N HIS A 366 15.00 -12.38 -22.30
CA HIS A 366 14.29 -11.21 -22.80
C HIS A 366 12.79 -11.49 -22.95
N ASP A 367 12.43 -12.56 -23.64
CA ASP A 367 11.04 -12.89 -23.95
C ASP A 367 10.26 -13.29 -22.68
N PHE A 368 10.91 -14.01 -21.76
CA PHE A 368 10.36 -14.26 -20.43
C PHE A 368 10.01 -12.95 -19.72
N ALA A 369 10.96 -12.01 -19.65
CA ALA A 369 10.76 -10.76 -18.96
C ALA A 369 9.61 -9.94 -19.55
N LYS A 370 9.60 -9.80 -20.88
CA LYS A 370 8.51 -9.12 -21.59
C LYS A 370 7.17 -9.80 -21.31
N ARG A 371 7.11 -11.14 -21.38
CA ARG A 371 5.88 -11.90 -21.10
C ARG A 371 5.34 -11.66 -19.70
N GLN A 372 6.19 -11.63 -18.68
CA GLN A 372 5.76 -11.42 -17.30
C GLN A 372 5.26 -9.99 -17.05
N ILE A 373 5.93 -8.98 -17.63
CA ILE A 373 5.46 -7.59 -17.53
C ILE A 373 4.14 -7.43 -18.29
N ASP A 374 4.03 -7.98 -19.50
CA ASP A 374 2.78 -7.94 -20.28
C ASP A 374 1.63 -8.64 -19.55
N TYR A 375 1.89 -9.73 -18.82
CA TYR A 375 0.89 -10.37 -17.95
C TYR A 375 0.33 -9.40 -16.91
N ALA A 376 1.22 -8.68 -16.21
CA ALA A 376 0.83 -7.68 -15.21
C ALA A 376 0.06 -6.51 -15.83
N LEU A 377 0.39 -6.12 -17.07
CA LEU A 377 -0.24 -5.01 -17.77
C LEU A 377 -1.60 -5.36 -18.39
N GLY A 378 -1.87 -6.64 -18.68
CA GLY A 378 -3.19 -7.11 -19.10
C GLY A 378 -3.24 -8.35 -19.99
N ASP A 379 -2.09 -8.87 -20.44
CA ASP A 379 -2.01 -10.09 -21.28
C ASP A 379 -2.14 -11.36 -20.43
N ASN A 380 -3.35 -11.58 -19.95
CA ASN A 380 -3.72 -12.67 -19.07
C ASN A 380 -5.16 -13.14 -19.36
N PRO A 381 -5.59 -14.32 -18.87
CA PRO A 381 -6.93 -14.85 -19.14
C PRO A 381 -8.09 -13.96 -18.69
N ARG A 382 -7.85 -13.01 -17.76
CA ARG A 382 -8.84 -12.04 -17.32
C ARG A 382 -8.95 -10.83 -18.25
N ASN A 383 -8.05 -10.66 -19.22
CA ASN A 383 -7.90 -9.47 -20.05
C ASN A 383 -7.97 -8.17 -19.22
N SER A 384 -7.35 -8.21 -18.04
CA SER A 384 -7.46 -7.17 -17.02
C SER A 384 -6.08 -6.81 -16.51
N SER A 385 -5.81 -5.52 -16.33
CA SER A 385 -4.56 -5.09 -15.70
C SER A 385 -4.51 -5.51 -14.23
N TYR A 386 -3.30 -5.60 -13.70
CA TYR A 386 -2.98 -5.68 -12.27
C TYR A 386 -2.33 -4.39 -11.73
N VAL A 387 -2.28 -3.34 -12.56
CA VAL A 387 -1.70 -2.04 -12.20
C VAL A 387 -2.82 -1.03 -12.03
N ILE A 388 -2.96 -0.48 -10.82
CA ILE A 388 -4.09 0.38 -10.46
C ILE A 388 -4.13 1.61 -11.36
N GLY A 389 -5.31 1.88 -11.91
CA GLY A 389 -5.56 2.99 -12.81
C GLY A 389 -4.87 2.90 -14.17
N PHE A 390 -4.32 1.75 -14.59
CA PHE A 390 -3.72 1.52 -15.91
C PHE A 390 -4.45 0.40 -16.67
N GLY A 391 -4.63 0.56 -17.98
CA GLY A 391 -5.20 -0.49 -18.83
C GLY A 391 -6.67 -0.81 -18.53
N ALA A 392 -7.16 -1.91 -19.11
CA ALA A 392 -8.54 -2.35 -18.94
C ALA A 392 -8.77 -3.04 -17.59
N ASN A 393 -9.92 -2.76 -16.95
CA ASN A 393 -10.38 -3.45 -15.74
C ASN A 393 -9.33 -3.59 -14.61
N ALA A 394 -8.55 -2.53 -14.40
CA ALA A 394 -7.57 -2.44 -13.32
C ALA A 394 -8.24 -2.59 -11.94
N PRO A 395 -7.49 -3.07 -10.92
CA PRO A 395 -7.98 -3.10 -9.54
C PRO A 395 -8.39 -1.71 -9.06
N LYS A 396 -9.43 -1.66 -8.24
CA LYS A 396 -10.00 -0.44 -7.66
C LYS A 396 -9.94 -0.42 -6.14
N ASN A 397 -9.79 -1.58 -5.51
CA ASN A 397 -9.90 -1.73 -4.07
C ASN A 397 -8.61 -2.35 -3.47
N PRO A 398 -7.45 -1.68 -3.60
CA PRO A 398 -6.22 -2.13 -2.95
C PRO A 398 -6.40 -2.15 -1.43
N HIS A 399 -5.64 -3.04 -0.77
CA HIS A 399 -5.41 -2.99 0.66
C HIS A 399 -4.51 -1.78 0.96
N HIS A 400 -5.07 -0.56 0.97
CA HIS A 400 -4.30 0.65 1.20
C HIS A 400 -5.11 1.71 1.95
N ARG A 401 -4.65 2.06 3.17
CA ARG A 401 -5.36 2.93 4.11
C ARG A 401 -5.71 4.32 3.56
N THR A 402 -4.70 5.07 3.11
CA THR A 402 -4.90 6.46 2.68
C THR A 402 -5.71 6.53 1.39
N ALA A 403 -5.38 5.72 0.38
CA ALA A 403 -6.17 5.60 -0.84
C ALA A 403 -7.65 5.21 -0.59
N HIS A 404 -7.92 4.30 0.36
CA HIS A 404 -9.29 3.99 0.75
C HIS A 404 -10.01 5.19 1.36
N GLY A 405 -9.33 5.92 2.25
CA GLY A 405 -9.82 7.19 2.80
C GLY A 405 -10.99 7.01 3.78
N SER A 406 -10.95 5.97 4.61
CA SER A 406 -11.94 5.78 5.69
C SER A 406 -11.87 6.92 6.69
N TRP A 407 -13.02 7.44 7.09
CA TRP A 407 -13.12 8.38 8.21
C TRP A 407 -13.60 7.72 9.51
N THR A 408 -13.93 6.42 9.48
CA THR A 408 -14.60 5.72 10.58
C THR A 408 -13.77 4.62 11.23
N ASP A 409 -12.51 4.47 10.87
CA ASP A 409 -11.67 3.35 11.33
C ASP A 409 -12.25 1.99 10.91
N GLN A 410 -12.67 1.90 9.65
CA GLN A 410 -13.32 0.71 9.11
C GLN A 410 -12.89 0.46 7.67
N MET A 411 -12.42 -0.74 7.37
CA MET A 411 -12.13 -1.17 6.00
C MET A 411 -13.38 -1.24 5.12
N THR A 412 -14.57 -1.37 5.70
CA THR A 412 -15.84 -1.52 4.99
C THR A 412 -16.56 -0.19 4.72
N ASN A 413 -16.05 0.92 5.26
CA ASN A 413 -16.66 2.23 5.09
C ASN A 413 -15.61 3.31 4.71
N PRO A 414 -15.73 3.94 3.54
CA PRO A 414 -16.72 3.67 2.48
C PRO A 414 -16.56 2.28 1.83
N VAL A 415 -17.55 1.85 1.03
CA VAL A 415 -17.44 0.57 0.30
C VAL A 415 -16.37 0.67 -0.78
N GLU A 416 -16.41 1.75 -1.55
CA GLU A 416 -15.45 2.03 -2.62
C GLU A 416 -14.26 2.84 -2.09
N THR A 417 -13.09 2.55 -2.63
CA THR A 417 -11.88 3.35 -2.43
C THR A 417 -12.08 4.77 -3.00
N ARG A 418 -11.74 5.80 -2.22
CA ARG A 418 -11.98 7.21 -2.62
C ARG A 418 -10.96 7.76 -3.60
N HIS A 419 -9.73 7.23 -3.58
CA HIS A 419 -8.62 7.72 -4.39
C HIS A 419 -8.09 6.64 -5.32
N THR A 420 -7.66 7.04 -6.52
CA THR A 420 -6.97 6.15 -7.45
C THR A 420 -5.48 6.15 -7.15
N LEU A 421 -4.97 5.04 -6.58
CA LEU A 421 -3.55 4.83 -6.31
C LEU A 421 -2.79 4.46 -7.60
N TYR A 422 -2.71 5.40 -8.54
CA TYR A 422 -2.15 5.15 -9.87
C TYR A 422 -0.77 4.47 -9.82
N GLY A 423 -0.63 3.41 -10.60
CA GLY A 423 0.65 2.73 -10.84
C GLY A 423 1.00 1.66 -9.84
N ALA A 424 0.30 1.55 -8.71
CA ALA A 424 0.55 0.49 -7.75
C ALA A 424 0.27 -0.89 -8.37
N LEU A 425 1.27 -1.78 -8.30
CA LEU A 425 1.15 -3.18 -8.70
C LEU A 425 0.59 -3.98 -7.52
N VAL A 426 -0.56 -4.62 -7.70
CA VAL A 426 -1.13 -5.49 -6.66
C VAL A 426 -0.36 -6.82 -6.57
N GLY A 427 -0.55 -7.56 -5.47
CA GLY A 427 0.09 -8.85 -5.28
C GLY A 427 -0.18 -9.88 -6.38
N GLY A 428 -1.42 -9.90 -6.89
CA GLY A 428 -1.83 -10.75 -8.03
C GLY A 428 -2.33 -12.14 -7.62
N PRO A 429 -2.51 -13.06 -8.59
CA PRO A 429 -2.97 -14.41 -8.32
C PRO A 429 -2.03 -15.15 -7.36
N PRO A 430 -2.51 -15.71 -6.24
CA PRO A 430 -1.68 -16.36 -5.23
C PRO A 430 -1.29 -17.78 -5.60
N ASP A 431 -2.01 -18.38 -6.55
CA ASP A 431 -1.83 -19.74 -7.03
C ASP A 431 -1.63 -19.72 -8.56
N PRO A 432 -0.97 -20.73 -9.15
CA PRO A 432 -0.74 -20.83 -10.60
C PRO A 432 -2.02 -21.23 -11.36
N ASN A 433 -3.09 -20.45 -11.23
CA ASN A 433 -4.40 -20.69 -11.84
C ASN A 433 -5.06 -19.42 -12.42
N ASP A 434 -4.36 -18.28 -12.41
CA ASP A 434 -4.83 -16.97 -12.89
C ASP A 434 -6.02 -16.38 -12.12
N ALA A 435 -6.44 -17.00 -11.01
CA ALA A 435 -7.59 -16.56 -10.23
C ALA A 435 -7.22 -15.34 -9.38
N TYR A 436 -8.04 -14.29 -9.50
CA TYR A 436 -7.87 -13.05 -8.76
C TYR A 436 -9.23 -12.40 -8.49
N THR A 437 -9.38 -11.82 -7.29
CA THR A 437 -10.55 -11.03 -6.91
C THR A 437 -10.11 -9.69 -6.34
N ASP A 438 -10.69 -8.61 -6.83
CA ASP A 438 -10.43 -7.26 -6.32
C ASP A 438 -11.20 -7.01 -5.02
N LYS A 439 -10.57 -7.35 -3.88
CA LYS A 439 -11.10 -7.17 -2.52
C LYS A 439 -10.06 -6.52 -1.62
N ARG A 440 -10.45 -5.41 -0.99
CA ARG A 440 -9.57 -4.64 -0.09
C ARG A 440 -9.13 -5.41 1.16
N ASP A 441 -9.94 -6.35 1.64
CA ASP A 441 -9.59 -7.20 2.78
C ASP A 441 -8.74 -8.43 2.42
N ASP A 442 -8.49 -8.66 1.13
CA ASP A 442 -7.55 -9.68 0.65
C ASP A 442 -6.14 -9.08 0.50
N PHE A 443 -5.43 -8.98 1.62
CA PHE A 443 -4.04 -8.53 1.68
C PHE A 443 -3.04 -9.53 1.05
N VAL A 444 -3.50 -10.62 0.43
CA VAL A 444 -2.63 -11.51 -0.38
C VAL A 444 -2.64 -11.03 -1.83
N MET A 445 -3.84 -10.90 -2.41
CA MET A 445 -4.03 -10.55 -3.80
C MET A 445 -3.91 -9.04 -4.05
N ASN A 446 -4.36 -8.23 -3.08
CA ASN A 446 -4.62 -6.80 -3.22
C ASN A 446 -3.73 -5.89 -2.38
N GLU A 447 -2.74 -6.44 -1.67
CA GLU A 447 -1.66 -5.63 -1.10
C GLU A 447 -0.88 -4.93 -2.22
N VAL A 448 -0.36 -3.75 -1.88
CA VAL A 448 0.54 -2.95 -2.70
C VAL A 448 1.71 -2.54 -1.82
N ALA A 449 2.92 -2.50 -2.37
CA ALA A 449 4.10 -2.13 -1.58
C ALA A 449 5.19 -1.47 -2.42
N THR A 450 6.06 -0.70 -1.75
CA THR A 450 7.22 -0.07 -2.39
C THR A 450 8.11 -1.08 -3.10
N ASP A 451 8.30 -2.28 -2.54
CA ASP A 451 9.10 -3.34 -3.16
C ASP A 451 8.39 -4.03 -4.33
N TYR A 452 7.06 -4.04 -4.35
CA TYR A 452 6.26 -4.62 -5.44
C TYR A 452 6.50 -3.85 -6.74
N ASN A 453 6.57 -2.54 -6.65
CA ASN A 453 6.79 -1.66 -7.79
C ASN A 453 8.27 -1.53 -8.18
N ALA A 454 9.23 -2.00 -7.38
CA ALA A 454 10.64 -1.64 -7.57
C ALA A 454 11.25 -2.29 -8.82
N GLY A 455 11.34 -3.62 -8.86
CA GLY A 455 11.79 -4.33 -10.06
C GLY A 455 10.85 -4.11 -11.25
N PHE A 456 9.54 -3.98 -11.00
CA PHE A 456 8.55 -3.65 -12.02
C PHE A 456 8.85 -2.33 -12.74
N THR A 457 9.13 -1.25 -12.00
CA THR A 457 9.48 0.06 -12.55
C THR A 457 10.73 -0.01 -13.40
N SER A 458 11.75 -0.75 -12.93
CA SER A 458 13.01 -0.91 -13.66
C SER A 458 12.87 -1.75 -14.93
N ALA A 459 12.03 -2.79 -14.91
CA ALA A 459 11.66 -3.55 -16.11
C ALA A 459 10.88 -2.68 -17.11
N LEU A 460 9.92 -1.87 -16.64
CA LEU A 460 9.17 -0.93 -17.47
C LEU A 460 10.07 0.08 -18.16
N ALA A 461 11.07 0.64 -17.47
CA ALA A 461 12.03 1.55 -18.07
C ALA A 461 12.81 0.89 -19.22
N ARG A 462 13.23 -0.37 -19.04
CA ARG A 462 13.91 -1.12 -20.10
C ARG A 462 13.01 -1.42 -21.30
N LEU A 463 11.78 -1.86 -21.06
CA LEU A 463 10.82 -2.17 -22.13
C LEU A 463 10.34 -0.90 -22.83
N TYR A 464 10.19 0.22 -22.12
CA TYR A 464 9.87 1.52 -22.70
C TYR A 464 10.98 1.99 -23.65
N GLY A 465 12.26 1.81 -23.27
CA GLY A 465 13.39 2.14 -24.14
C GLY A 465 13.42 1.35 -25.46
N GLU A 466 12.89 0.13 -25.47
CA GLU A 466 12.87 -0.73 -26.66
C GLU A 466 11.58 -0.61 -27.49
N PHE A 467 10.42 -0.65 -26.84
CA PHE A 467 9.11 -0.73 -27.51
C PHE A 467 8.36 0.60 -27.52
N GLY A 468 8.80 1.58 -26.74
CA GLY A 468 8.13 2.88 -26.63
C GLY A 468 6.79 2.82 -25.89
N GLY A 469 5.89 3.72 -26.25
CA GLY A 469 4.67 4.03 -25.51
C GLY A 469 4.68 5.50 -25.06
N THR A 470 3.61 6.25 -25.31
CA THR A 470 3.59 7.69 -25.01
C THR A 470 3.03 7.90 -23.61
N PRO A 471 3.80 8.46 -22.65
CA PRO A 471 3.25 8.89 -21.37
C PRO A 471 2.11 9.91 -21.57
N LEU A 472 1.18 9.95 -20.63
CA LEU A 472 0.05 10.87 -20.71
C LEU A 472 0.53 12.31 -20.50
N ALA A 473 0.10 13.22 -21.37
CA ALA A 473 0.50 14.63 -21.29
C ALA A 473 -0.08 15.36 -20.07
N ASN A 474 -1.33 15.04 -19.71
CA ASN A 474 -2.08 15.67 -18.63
C ASN A 474 -2.26 14.70 -17.46
N PHE A 475 -1.16 14.31 -16.82
CA PHE A 475 -1.14 13.40 -15.68
C PHE A 475 -0.39 13.99 -14.49
N PRO A 476 -0.88 13.83 -13.24
CA PRO A 476 -2.08 13.09 -12.85
C PRO A 476 -3.40 13.79 -13.22
N VAL A 477 -4.47 13.01 -13.35
CA VAL A 477 -5.82 13.57 -13.45
C VAL A 477 -6.22 14.04 -12.05
N ALA A 478 -6.56 15.31 -11.90
CA ALA A 478 -7.05 15.84 -10.64
C ALA A 478 -8.36 15.13 -10.24
N GLU A 479 -8.39 14.57 -9.04
CA GLU A 479 -9.61 13.98 -8.50
C GLU A 479 -10.64 15.07 -8.18
N THR A 480 -11.92 14.72 -8.26
CA THR A 480 -13.00 15.60 -7.82
C THR A 480 -13.29 15.29 -6.35
N PRO A 481 -13.05 16.23 -5.42
CA PRO A 481 -13.36 16.00 -4.02
C PRO A 481 -14.84 15.76 -3.80
N ASP A 482 -15.17 15.04 -2.72
CA ASP A 482 -16.55 14.92 -2.28
C ASP A 482 -17.17 16.31 -2.05
N PRO A 483 -18.43 16.56 -2.42
CA PRO A 483 -19.04 17.90 -2.36
C PRO A 483 -19.05 18.55 -0.97
N ALA A 484 -18.86 17.77 0.09
CA ALA A 484 -18.81 18.25 1.47
C ALA A 484 -17.89 17.35 2.32
N GLU A 485 -16.63 17.77 2.48
CA GLU A 485 -15.66 17.06 3.33
C GLU A 485 -15.87 17.31 4.82
N ILE A 486 -16.11 18.58 5.21
CA ILE A 486 -16.34 18.97 6.59
C ILE A 486 -17.61 19.82 6.63
N PHE A 487 -18.63 19.36 7.35
CA PHE A 487 -19.97 19.94 7.29
C PHE A 487 -20.74 19.80 8.61
N VAL A 488 -21.93 20.39 8.67
CA VAL A 488 -22.84 20.29 9.81
C VAL A 488 -24.14 19.63 9.38
N GLU A 489 -24.60 18.67 10.17
CA GLU A 489 -25.95 18.13 10.13
C GLU A 489 -26.77 18.69 11.30
N ALA A 490 -28.09 18.84 11.13
CA ALA A 490 -28.97 19.31 12.18
C ALA A 490 -30.37 18.69 12.13
N SER A 491 -30.99 18.57 13.30
CA SER A 491 -32.41 18.26 13.49
C SER A 491 -32.96 18.97 14.72
N VAL A 492 -34.29 19.10 14.80
CA VAL A 492 -34.97 19.48 16.03
C VAL A 492 -34.88 18.30 17.01
N ASN A 493 -34.29 18.56 18.18
CA ASN A 493 -34.23 17.60 19.28
C ASN A 493 -35.51 17.66 20.13
N ALA A 494 -35.95 18.88 20.44
CA ALA A 494 -37.18 19.18 21.14
C ALA A 494 -37.68 20.59 20.77
N ALA A 495 -38.97 20.83 20.88
CA ALA A 495 -39.56 22.15 20.66
C ALA A 495 -40.69 22.41 21.66
N GLY A 496 -40.90 23.67 22.00
CA GLY A 496 -42.01 24.15 22.80
C GLY A 496 -42.49 25.50 22.29
N THR A 497 -43.55 26.03 22.91
CA THR A 497 -44.14 27.32 22.50
C THR A 497 -43.19 28.51 22.67
N ASN A 498 -42.15 28.36 23.50
CA ASN A 498 -41.18 29.42 23.80
C ASN A 498 -39.72 29.01 23.56
N PHE A 499 -39.46 27.86 22.93
CA PHE A 499 -38.09 27.42 22.67
C PHE A 499 -37.96 26.48 21.47
N THR A 500 -36.75 26.41 20.93
CA THR A 500 -36.32 25.32 20.04
C THR A 500 -34.99 24.77 20.51
N GLU A 501 -34.90 23.44 20.59
CA GLU A 501 -33.69 22.71 20.88
C GLU A 501 -33.21 22.01 19.61
N ILE A 502 -31.99 22.34 19.19
CA ILE A 502 -31.37 21.82 17.99
C ILE A 502 -30.31 20.80 18.38
N LYS A 503 -30.36 19.62 17.77
CA LYS A 503 -29.27 18.65 17.74
C LYS A 503 -28.45 18.90 16.49
N THR A 504 -27.18 19.20 16.67
CA THR A 504 -26.21 19.34 15.58
C THR A 504 -25.15 18.25 15.63
N MET A 505 -24.62 17.91 14.46
CA MET A 505 -23.49 17.01 14.30
C MET A 505 -22.48 17.65 13.35
N VAL A 506 -21.32 18.06 13.88
CA VAL A 506 -20.17 18.40 13.03
C VAL A 506 -19.59 17.10 12.50
N ARG A 507 -19.34 17.02 11.19
CA ARG A 507 -18.73 15.87 10.51
C ARG A 507 -17.42 16.28 9.87
N ASN A 508 -16.38 15.47 10.04
CA ASN A 508 -15.14 15.56 9.27
C ASN A 508 -14.90 14.24 8.53
N GLN A 509 -15.13 14.27 7.23
CA GLN A 509 -14.95 13.17 6.28
C GLN A 509 -13.91 13.55 5.22
N SER A 510 -12.98 14.46 5.53
CA SER A 510 -11.98 14.94 4.58
C SER A 510 -11.15 13.82 3.96
N GLY A 511 -10.76 14.00 2.70
CA GLY A 511 -9.92 13.10 1.91
C GLY A 511 -9.04 13.80 0.87
N TRP A 512 -9.19 15.12 0.62
CA TRP A 512 -8.40 15.87 -0.37
C TRP A 512 -7.65 17.10 0.19
N PRO A 513 -6.59 16.90 0.97
CA PRO A 513 -6.25 15.69 1.70
C PRO A 513 -7.12 15.53 2.94
N ALA A 514 -7.01 14.37 3.60
CA ALA A 514 -7.50 14.21 4.96
C ALA A 514 -6.83 15.23 5.88
N ARG A 515 -7.60 15.84 6.79
CA ARG A 515 -7.11 16.91 7.68
C ARG A 515 -7.84 16.95 9.01
N VAL A 516 -7.12 17.36 10.04
CA VAL A 516 -7.65 17.50 11.39
C VAL A 516 -8.29 18.89 11.57
N LEU A 517 -9.47 18.95 12.16
CA LEU A 517 -10.11 20.18 12.63
C LEU A 517 -10.01 20.25 14.16
N ASN A 518 -9.12 21.09 14.68
CA ASN A 518 -8.86 21.24 16.12
C ASN A 518 -9.33 22.59 16.73
N ASN A 519 -9.70 23.53 15.86
CA ASN A 519 -10.13 24.90 16.17
C ASN A 519 -11.50 25.22 15.54
N GLY A 520 -12.36 24.21 15.49
CA GLY A 520 -13.67 24.29 14.85
C GLY A 520 -14.67 25.11 15.66
N SER A 521 -15.52 25.89 14.98
CA SER A 521 -16.71 26.50 15.60
C SER A 521 -17.85 26.62 14.59
N PHE A 522 -19.11 26.58 15.04
CA PHE A 522 -20.25 26.81 14.16
C PHE A 522 -21.22 27.84 14.71
N ARG A 523 -22.02 28.45 13.82
CA ARG A 523 -22.99 29.48 14.16
C ARG A 523 -24.38 29.12 13.66
N TYR A 524 -25.36 29.22 14.57
CA TYR A 524 -26.78 29.09 14.29
C TYR A 524 -27.43 30.47 14.35
N TYR A 525 -28.02 30.91 13.25
CA TYR A 525 -28.62 32.22 13.05
C TYR A 525 -30.14 32.15 13.21
N PHE A 526 -30.69 33.03 14.05
CA PHE A 526 -32.11 33.12 14.40
C PHE A 526 -32.56 34.60 14.42
N THR A 527 -33.85 34.86 14.33
CA THR A 527 -34.43 36.21 14.36
C THR A 527 -35.12 36.45 15.69
N LEU A 528 -34.94 37.62 16.30
CA LEU A 528 -35.74 38.00 17.47
C LEU A 528 -37.17 38.34 17.05
N ASP A 529 -38.15 37.66 17.64
CA ASP A 529 -39.57 37.85 17.32
C ASP A 529 -40.21 39.02 18.08
N GLY A 530 -41.25 39.63 17.50
CA GLY A 530 -42.07 40.65 18.16
C GLY A 530 -41.26 41.76 18.83
N ASP A 531 -41.54 42.00 20.11
CA ASP A 531 -40.85 42.97 20.97
C ASP A 531 -39.73 42.34 21.83
N SER A 532 -39.35 41.08 21.56
CA SER A 532 -38.27 40.38 22.25
C SER A 532 -36.95 41.13 22.11
N GLN A 533 -36.22 41.22 23.22
CA GLN A 533 -34.89 41.81 23.35
C GLN A 533 -33.84 40.72 23.56
N PRO A 534 -32.54 40.99 23.32
CA PRO A 534 -31.48 40.01 23.57
C PRO A 534 -31.47 39.43 24.99
N ALA A 535 -31.83 40.25 25.99
CA ALA A 535 -31.90 39.84 27.40
C ALA A 535 -33.05 38.85 27.69
N ASP A 536 -34.03 38.75 26.79
CA ASP A 536 -35.15 37.80 26.92
C ASP A 536 -34.75 36.38 26.47
N ILE A 537 -33.59 36.22 25.84
CA ILE A 537 -33.10 34.96 25.27
C ILE A 537 -32.15 34.25 26.22
N THR A 538 -32.40 32.96 26.47
CA THR A 538 -31.49 32.08 27.19
C THR A 538 -31.00 30.97 26.27
N ILE A 539 -29.69 30.70 26.33
CA ILE A 539 -29.08 29.57 25.64
C ILE A 539 -28.60 28.53 26.66
N THR A 540 -29.08 27.30 26.53
CA THR A 540 -28.59 26.17 27.34
C THR A 540 -28.12 25.04 26.44
N ALA A 541 -27.32 24.11 26.98
CA ALA A 541 -26.91 22.91 26.27
C ALA A 541 -27.00 21.70 27.19
N ASN A 542 -27.90 20.77 26.88
CA ASN A 542 -28.19 19.60 27.71
C ASN A 542 -27.22 18.44 27.44
N TYR A 543 -26.69 18.35 26.21
CA TYR A 543 -25.63 17.44 25.83
C TYR A 543 -24.70 18.15 24.85
N ASN A 544 -23.41 18.27 25.17
CA ASN A 544 -22.48 19.06 24.38
C ASN A 544 -21.07 18.48 24.47
N GLN A 545 -20.51 18.05 23.34
CA GLN A 545 -19.13 17.58 23.25
C GLN A 545 -18.13 18.72 22.93
N CYS A 546 -18.63 19.94 22.74
CA CYS A 546 -17.86 21.16 22.55
C CYS A 546 -17.96 22.04 23.82
N ARG A 547 -17.54 23.30 23.74
CA ARG A 547 -17.66 24.24 24.86
C ARG A 547 -19.09 24.74 25.01
N PRO A 548 -19.50 25.15 26.23
CA PRO A 548 -20.79 25.79 26.44
C PRO A 548 -20.99 27.01 25.51
N PRO A 549 -22.23 27.28 25.05
CA PRO A 549 -22.53 28.43 24.20
C PRO A 549 -22.13 29.76 24.85
N SER A 550 -21.57 30.69 24.07
CA SER A 550 -21.05 31.99 24.56
C SER A 550 -22.11 33.11 24.62
N GLY A 551 -23.40 32.77 24.62
CA GLY A 551 -24.51 33.71 24.47
C GLY A 551 -24.85 34.00 23.02
N ILE A 552 -25.54 35.11 22.77
CA ILE A 552 -26.01 35.51 21.43
C ILE A 552 -25.27 36.76 20.96
N THR A 553 -24.98 36.83 19.66
CA THR A 553 -24.32 37.96 19.00
C THR A 553 -25.19 38.49 17.88
N GLN A 554 -25.29 39.82 17.76
CA GLN A 554 -26.06 40.43 16.68
C GLN A 554 -25.33 40.25 15.34
N HIS A 555 -26.04 39.78 14.31
CA HIS A 555 -25.55 39.72 12.93
C HIS A 555 -25.94 40.98 12.16
N SER A 556 -27.25 41.25 12.09
CA SER A 556 -27.80 42.42 11.38
C SER A 556 -29.27 42.63 11.75
N GLY A 557 -29.68 43.85 12.06
CA GLY A 557 -31.07 44.15 12.40
C GLY A 557 -31.56 43.28 13.57
N ARG A 558 -32.61 42.49 13.35
CA ARG A 558 -33.14 41.54 14.34
C ARG A 558 -32.56 40.12 14.24
N ILE A 559 -31.59 39.88 13.35
CA ILE A 559 -30.92 38.58 13.20
C ILE A 559 -29.74 38.50 14.16
N TYR A 560 -29.71 37.44 14.95
CA TYR A 560 -28.66 37.10 15.90
C TYR A 560 -28.12 35.70 15.59
N TYR A 561 -27.00 35.34 16.21
CA TYR A 561 -26.51 33.97 16.20
C TYR A 561 -25.98 33.54 17.55
N VAL A 562 -26.01 32.23 17.80
CA VAL A 562 -25.23 31.57 18.84
C VAL A 562 -23.98 30.96 18.21
N THR A 563 -22.82 31.13 18.87
CA THR A 563 -21.59 30.42 18.50
C THR A 563 -21.37 29.24 19.42
N ILE A 564 -21.17 28.07 18.82
CA ILE A 564 -20.71 26.87 19.51
C ILE A 564 -19.23 26.67 19.17
N ASP A 565 -18.37 26.80 20.19
CA ASP A 565 -16.92 26.69 20.06
C ASP A 565 -16.46 25.26 20.38
N CYS A 566 -15.89 24.58 19.40
CA CYS A 566 -15.30 23.25 19.55
C CYS A 566 -13.76 23.32 19.60
N THR A 567 -13.17 24.49 19.84
CA THR A 567 -11.71 24.64 19.98
C THR A 567 -11.17 23.78 21.12
N GLY A 568 -10.13 23.01 20.82
CA GLY A 568 -9.55 22.01 21.72
C GLY A 568 -10.15 20.61 21.55
N GLN A 569 -11.21 20.45 20.75
CA GLN A 569 -11.68 19.14 20.30
C GLN A 569 -10.98 18.75 19.01
N VAL A 570 -10.42 17.54 18.95
CA VAL A 570 -9.83 16.97 17.74
C VAL A 570 -10.91 16.27 16.93
N ILE A 571 -11.38 16.90 15.84
CA ILE A 571 -12.34 16.32 14.90
C ILE A 571 -11.57 15.88 13.65
N ALA A 572 -11.37 14.58 13.48
CA ALA A 572 -10.50 14.02 12.44
C ALA A 572 -11.14 12.78 11.80
N PRO A 573 -10.87 12.48 10.52
CA PRO A 573 -11.37 11.29 9.84
C PRO A 573 -10.64 10.02 10.33
N ALA A 574 -10.80 9.69 11.62
CA ALA A 574 -9.95 8.70 12.31
C ALA A 574 -10.75 7.71 13.17
N GLY A 575 -12.08 7.64 13.03
CA GLY A 575 -12.92 6.76 13.85
C GLY A 575 -14.34 7.27 14.04
N GLN A 576 -15.23 6.37 14.46
CA GLN A 576 -16.67 6.67 14.64
C GLN A 576 -16.95 7.85 15.59
N SER A 577 -16.17 8.00 16.65
CA SER A 577 -16.30 9.13 17.60
C SER A 577 -15.41 10.30 17.20
N GLN A 578 -14.25 10.02 16.60
CA GLN A 578 -13.21 10.99 16.27
C GLN A 578 -13.68 11.93 15.15
N HIS A 579 -14.40 11.41 14.16
CA HIS A 579 -14.83 12.18 12.98
C HIS A 579 -16.01 13.13 13.23
N ARG A 580 -16.60 13.12 14.43
CA ARG A 580 -17.82 13.88 14.70
C ARG A 580 -17.87 14.51 16.08
N ARG A 581 -18.66 15.58 16.22
CA ARG A 581 -19.04 16.15 17.52
C ARG A 581 -20.53 16.47 17.52
N GLU A 582 -21.22 15.95 18.52
CA GLU A 582 -22.62 16.22 18.77
C GLU A 582 -22.78 17.38 19.76
N VAL A 583 -23.66 18.32 19.42
CA VAL A 583 -24.06 19.40 20.31
C VAL A 583 -25.56 19.60 20.25
N GLN A 584 -26.21 19.47 21.40
CA GLN A 584 -27.61 19.78 21.63
C GLN A 584 -27.70 21.09 22.41
N PHE A 585 -28.23 22.13 21.78
CA PHE A 585 -28.41 23.44 22.41
C PHE A 585 -29.84 23.92 22.23
N ARG A 586 -30.34 24.65 23.22
CA ARG A 586 -31.68 25.22 23.25
C ARG A 586 -31.60 26.72 23.22
N ILE A 587 -32.41 27.33 22.37
CA ILE A 587 -32.71 28.76 22.37
C ILE A 587 -34.11 28.91 22.94
N ALA A 588 -34.24 29.61 24.07
CA ALA A 588 -35.50 29.86 24.73
C ALA A 588 -35.73 31.36 24.89
N SER A 589 -36.97 31.80 24.68
CA SER A 589 -37.43 33.17 24.90
C SER A 589 -38.36 33.22 26.11
N THR A 590 -38.26 34.27 26.91
CA THR A 590 -39.27 34.59 27.94
C THR A 590 -40.51 35.30 27.36
N LYS A 591 -40.45 35.69 26.09
CA LYS A 591 -41.53 36.32 25.31
C LYS A 591 -41.91 35.44 24.10
N GLN A 592 -42.20 36.05 22.94
CA GLN A 592 -42.54 35.34 21.71
C GLN A 592 -41.32 34.58 21.15
N TRP A 593 -41.60 33.43 20.52
CA TRP A 593 -40.63 32.56 19.86
C TRP A 593 -41.27 31.96 18.59
N ASP A 594 -40.68 32.21 17.43
CA ASP A 594 -41.08 31.66 16.14
C ASP A 594 -39.84 31.20 15.35
N PRO A 595 -39.51 29.90 15.38
CA PRO A 595 -38.33 29.39 14.68
C PRO A 595 -38.53 29.33 13.16
N THR A 596 -39.72 29.58 12.63
CA THR A 596 -39.99 29.42 11.19
C THR A 596 -39.37 30.53 10.34
N ASN A 597 -39.03 31.65 10.96
CA ASN A 597 -38.33 32.78 10.33
C ASN A 597 -36.81 32.76 10.58
N ASP A 598 -36.30 31.74 11.28
CA ASP A 598 -34.88 31.58 11.56
C ASP A 598 -34.11 31.08 10.33
N TRP A 599 -33.03 31.79 9.98
CA TRP A 599 -32.20 31.43 8.84
C TRP A 599 -31.64 30.01 8.95
N SER A 600 -31.09 29.64 10.12
CA SER A 600 -30.51 28.32 10.34
C SER A 600 -31.53 27.21 10.60
N TYR A 601 -32.80 27.53 10.83
CA TYR A 601 -33.88 26.54 10.93
C TYR A 601 -34.31 26.03 9.54
N THR A 602 -34.04 26.79 8.48
CA THR A 602 -34.32 26.38 7.10
C THR A 602 -33.59 25.09 6.74
N GLY A 603 -34.35 24.06 6.33
CA GLY A 603 -33.83 22.76 5.93
C GLY A 603 -33.47 21.81 7.08
N VAL A 604 -33.61 22.25 8.33
CA VAL A 604 -33.48 21.36 9.50
C VAL A 604 -34.67 20.40 9.53
N SER A 605 -34.43 19.13 9.85
CA SER A 605 -35.52 18.18 10.08
C SER A 605 -36.32 18.58 11.32
N THR A 606 -37.61 18.89 11.14
CA THR A 606 -38.45 19.52 12.19
C THR A 606 -39.15 18.52 13.11
N THR A 607 -39.19 17.24 12.75
CA THR A 607 -39.72 16.17 13.62
C THR A 607 -38.79 16.00 14.84
N PRO A 608 -39.28 16.21 16.08
CA PRO A 608 -38.45 16.05 17.27
C PRO A 608 -37.82 14.65 17.36
N GLY A 609 -36.52 14.60 17.64
CA GLY A 609 -35.75 13.35 17.75
C GLY A 609 -35.37 12.72 16.40
N SER A 610 -35.63 13.39 15.29
CA SER A 610 -35.21 12.92 13.96
C SER A 610 -33.69 12.88 13.81
N THR A 611 -33.21 12.01 12.93
CA THR A 611 -31.80 11.96 12.54
C THR A 611 -31.38 13.29 11.93
N PRO A 612 -30.26 13.90 12.37
CA PRO A 612 -29.73 15.11 11.77
C PRO A 612 -29.51 14.95 10.26
N VAL A 613 -29.93 15.95 9.49
CA VAL A 613 -29.71 16.02 8.03
C VAL A 613 -28.70 17.11 7.72
N ARG A 614 -27.94 16.97 6.63
CA ARG A 614 -26.98 18.00 6.18
C ARG A 614 -27.71 19.32 5.93
N VAL A 615 -27.20 20.42 6.50
CA VAL A 615 -27.81 21.76 6.36
C VAL A 615 -26.80 22.79 5.86
N ASN A 616 -27.26 23.71 5.01
CA ASN A 616 -26.41 24.75 4.39
C ASN A 616 -26.46 26.09 5.13
N ASN A 617 -27.39 26.28 6.07
CA ASN A 617 -27.61 27.58 6.72
C ASN A 617 -27.02 27.67 8.13
N ILE A 618 -26.23 26.67 8.54
CA ILE A 618 -25.36 26.73 9.73
C ILE A 618 -23.92 26.84 9.23
N THR A 619 -23.24 27.95 9.57
CA THR A 619 -21.85 28.14 9.13
C THR A 619 -20.88 27.43 10.05
N LEU A 620 -19.90 26.72 9.50
CA LEU A 620 -18.77 26.10 10.21
C LEU A 620 -17.47 26.82 9.85
N TRP A 621 -16.59 26.94 10.83
CA TRP A 621 -15.35 27.72 10.75
C TRP A 621 -14.18 26.90 11.31
N SER A 622 -13.00 27.06 10.70
CA SER A 622 -11.71 26.65 11.26
C SER A 622 -10.95 27.92 11.61
N GLY A 623 -10.80 28.21 12.89
CA GLY A 623 -10.33 29.52 13.35
C GLY A 623 -11.22 30.63 12.79
N THR A 624 -10.63 31.53 11.98
CA THR A 624 -11.34 32.64 11.34
C THR A 624 -11.85 32.33 9.93
N THR A 625 -11.56 31.14 9.39
CA THR A 625 -11.90 30.78 8.00
C THR A 625 -13.20 29.99 7.96
N LYS A 626 -14.20 30.48 7.22
CA LYS A 626 -15.45 29.74 6.98
C LYS A 626 -15.17 28.56 6.05
N ILE A 627 -15.49 27.35 6.48
CA ILE A 627 -15.28 26.11 5.73
C ILE A 627 -16.58 25.45 5.27
N TRP A 628 -17.73 25.82 5.83
CA TRP A 628 -19.04 25.31 5.41
C TRP A 628 -20.17 26.30 5.70
N GLY A 629 -21.25 26.19 4.94
CA GLY A 629 -22.52 26.90 5.14
C GLY A 629 -22.53 28.38 4.74
N ASN A 630 -23.72 28.97 4.76
CA ASN A 630 -23.99 30.34 4.32
C ASN A 630 -24.60 31.16 5.46
N PRO A 631 -24.04 32.34 5.79
CA PRO A 631 -24.67 33.27 6.72
C PRO A 631 -25.83 34.03 6.04
N PRO A 632 -26.75 34.62 6.82
CA PRO A 632 -27.79 35.51 6.30
C PRO A 632 -27.20 36.70 5.51
N GLY A 633 -27.82 37.06 4.39
CA GLY A 633 -27.48 38.26 3.60
C GLY A 633 -26.36 38.10 2.56
N ASN A 634 -25.60 37.00 2.60
CA ASN A 634 -24.67 36.62 1.52
C ASN A 634 -25.29 35.50 0.69
N GLN A 635 -26.25 35.83 -0.19
CA GLN A 635 -26.46 35.00 -1.37
C GLN A 635 -25.43 35.44 -2.42
N PRO A 636 -24.38 34.65 -2.73
CA PRO A 636 -23.79 34.76 -4.05
C PRO A 636 -24.92 34.55 -5.07
N SER A 637 -24.99 35.43 -6.08
CA SER A 637 -25.82 35.18 -7.27
C SER A 637 -25.62 33.71 -7.67
N PRO A 638 -26.68 32.94 -7.95
CA PRO A 638 -26.50 31.56 -8.39
C PRO A 638 -25.51 31.59 -9.55
N SER A 639 -24.35 30.96 -9.34
CA SER A 639 -23.50 30.58 -10.48
C SER A 639 -24.41 29.82 -11.43
N PRO A 640 -24.45 30.16 -12.73
CA PRO A 640 -25.41 29.57 -13.64
C PRO A 640 -25.29 28.06 -13.52
N SER A 641 -26.42 27.44 -13.19
CA SER A 641 -26.59 26.00 -13.39
C SER A 641 -26.04 25.68 -14.78
N PRO A 642 -25.24 24.61 -14.97
CA PRO A 642 -24.93 24.18 -16.31
C PRO A 642 -26.26 24.07 -17.05
N SER A 643 -26.36 24.85 -18.13
CA SER A 643 -27.53 24.83 -19.00
C SER A 643 -27.82 23.36 -19.33
N PRO A 644 -29.08 22.90 -19.27
CA PRO A 644 -29.40 21.57 -19.75
C PRO A 644 -28.88 21.50 -21.18
N SER A 645 -27.94 20.58 -21.42
CA SER A 645 -27.56 20.20 -22.78
C SER A 645 -28.86 19.83 -23.50
N PRO A 646 -29.09 20.28 -24.75
CA PRO A 646 -30.33 19.99 -25.46
C PRO A 646 -30.59 18.49 -25.43
N SER A 647 -31.80 18.13 -24.99
CA SER A 647 -32.29 16.76 -25.04
C SER A 647 -32.02 16.21 -26.44
N PRO A 648 -31.36 15.04 -26.57
CA PRO A 648 -31.33 14.37 -27.86
C PRO A 648 -32.78 14.08 -28.27
N SER A 649 -33.09 14.45 -29.51
CA SER A 649 -34.33 14.15 -30.20
C SER A 649 -34.68 12.65 -30.07
N PRO A 650 -35.96 12.27 -29.92
CA PRO A 650 -36.34 10.87 -29.83
C PRO A 650 -35.92 10.11 -31.09
N SER A 651 -35.03 9.14 -30.92
CA SER A 651 -34.73 8.14 -31.96
C SER A 651 -35.91 7.16 -32.04
N PRO A 652 -36.32 6.72 -33.23
CA PRO A 652 -37.57 5.98 -33.43
C PRO A 652 -37.59 4.63 -32.70
N SER A 653 -38.76 4.33 -32.15
CA SER A 653 -39.13 3.06 -31.52
C SER A 653 -38.80 1.87 -32.43
N PRO A 654 -38.09 0.83 -31.96
CA PRO A 654 -38.10 -0.44 -32.64
C PRO A 654 -39.50 -1.07 -32.55
N SER A 655 -39.94 -1.56 -33.72
CA SER A 655 -41.21 -2.24 -34.01
C SER A 655 -41.40 -3.52 -33.17
N PRO A 656 -42.63 -3.96 -32.88
CA PRO A 656 -42.90 -5.10 -32.01
C PRO A 656 -42.45 -6.42 -32.63
N SER A 657 -41.66 -7.19 -31.89
CA SER A 657 -41.37 -8.58 -32.23
C SER A 657 -42.62 -9.43 -31.98
N PRO A 658 -43.07 -10.26 -32.95
CA PRO A 658 -44.30 -11.03 -32.83
C PRO A 658 -44.18 -12.22 -31.87
N SER A 659 -45.34 -12.54 -31.30
CA SER A 659 -45.70 -13.63 -30.38
C SER A 659 -45.39 -15.05 -30.89
N PRO A 660 -45.36 -16.09 -30.02
CA PRO A 660 -44.92 -17.44 -30.34
C PRO A 660 -46.06 -18.35 -30.85
N SER A 661 -45.75 -19.30 -31.73
CA SER A 661 -46.55 -20.52 -31.99
C SER A 661 -45.77 -21.51 -32.87
N PRO A 662 -46.19 -22.79 -33.01
CA PRO A 662 -46.03 -23.88 -32.05
C PRO A 662 -45.11 -25.02 -32.57
N SER A 663 -44.84 -25.96 -31.67
CA SER A 663 -44.12 -27.24 -31.83
C SER A 663 -44.35 -27.99 -33.16
N PRO A 664 -43.32 -28.72 -33.65
CA PRO A 664 -43.53 -30.12 -34.01
C PRO A 664 -42.55 -31.09 -33.33
N SER A 665 -43.10 -32.27 -33.03
CA SER A 665 -42.49 -33.49 -32.50
C SER A 665 -41.68 -34.25 -33.60
N PRO A 666 -41.10 -35.47 -33.37
CA PRO A 666 -39.65 -35.70 -33.39
C PRO A 666 -39.18 -36.71 -34.47
N SER A 667 -37.87 -37.06 -34.40
CA SER A 667 -37.19 -38.30 -34.91
C SER A 667 -36.28 -38.11 -36.15
N PRO A 668 -35.25 -38.97 -36.40
CA PRO A 668 -34.46 -39.86 -35.54
C PRO A 668 -32.92 -39.63 -35.62
N SER A 669 -32.22 -40.32 -34.70
CA SER A 669 -30.78 -40.58 -34.56
C SER A 669 -29.97 -40.78 -35.86
N PRO A 670 -28.66 -40.41 -35.85
CA PRO A 670 -27.65 -41.45 -36.06
C PRO A 670 -26.40 -41.37 -35.15
N SER A 671 -26.05 -42.55 -34.66
CA SER A 671 -24.73 -43.23 -34.53
C SER A 671 -23.51 -42.54 -33.88
N PRO A 672 -22.74 -43.26 -33.03
CA PRO A 672 -21.65 -42.70 -32.22
C PRO A 672 -20.29 -42.68 -32.96
N SER A 673 -19.46 -41.71 -32.61
CA SER A 673 -18.03 -41.65 -32.94
C SER A 673 -17.20 -41.33 -31.67
N PRO A 674 -15.91 -41.66 -31.65
CA PRO A 674 -15.28 -42.57 -30.70
C PRO A 674 -14.96 -41.98 -29.33
N SER A 675 -14.88 -42.88 -28.35
CA SER A 675 -14.53 -42.63 -26.95
C SER A 675 -13.21 -41.87 -26.79
N PRO A 676 -13.16 -40.76 -26.02
CA PRO A 676 -11.92 -40.29 -25.43
C PRO A 676 -11.41 -41.27 -24.36
N SER A 677 -10.09 -41.32 -24.26
CA SER A 677 -9.27 -42.13 -23.36
C SER A 677 -9.63 -41.91 -21.87
N PRO A 678 -9.50 -42.94 -20.99
CA PRO A 678 -9.82 -42.81 -19.57
C PRO A 678 -8.94 -41.75 -18.90
N SER A 679 -9.62 -40.75 -18.34
CA SER A 679 -9.07 -39.80 -17.36
C SER A 679 -8.45 -40.55 -16.19
N PRO A 680 -7.30 -40.11 -15.65
CA PRO A 680 -6.73 -40.71 -14.44
C PRO A 680 -7.72 -40.61 -13.29
N SER A 681 -7.85 -41.72 -12.56
CA SER A 681 -8.65 -41.85 -11.35
C SER A 681 -8.29 -40.76 -10.33
N PRO A 682 -9.27 -40.08 -9.68
CA PRO A 682 -8.97 -39.10 -8.64
C PRO A 682 -8.21 -39.78 -7.50
N SER A 683 -7.04 -39.23 -7.17
CA SER A 683 -6.29 -39.64 -5.98
C SER A 683 -7.17 -39.45 -4.74
N PRO A 684 -7.19 -40.38 -3.77
CA PRO A 684 -7.96 -40.21 -2.54
C PRO A 684 -7.49 -38.95 -1.81
N GLY A 685 -8.38 -37.96 -1.66
CA GLY A 685 -8.04 -36.73 -0.96
C GLY A 685 -7.67 -36.98 0.51
N THR A 686 -6.72 -36.23 1.02
CA THR A 686 -6.21 -36.32 2.40
C THR A 686 -6.91 -35.30 3.28
N LYS A 687 -7.44 -35.72 4.43
CA LYS A 687 -7.90 -34.79 5.48
C LYS A 687 -6.68 -34.32 6.28
N ALA A 688 -6.49 -33.02 6.43
CA ALA A 688 -5.48 -32.45 7.30
C ALA A 688 -5.92 -31.09 7.84
N CYS A 689 -5.43 -30.69 9.01
CA CYS A 689 -5.61 -29.32 9.50
C CYS A 689 -4.38 -28.84 10.25
N VAL A 690 -4.22 -27.52 10.30
CA VAL A 690 -3.20 -26.83 11.08
C VAL A 690 -3.87 -25.80 11.98
N ALA A 691 -3.23 -25.46 13.10
CA ALA A 691 -3.74 -24.45 14.02
C ALA A 691 -2.63 -23.47 14.41
N THR A 692 -3.02 -22.21 14.60
CA THR A 692 -2.14 -21.12 15.07
C THR A 692 -2.73 -20.51 16.32
N TYR A 693 -1.89 -20.09 17.25
CA TYR A 693 -2.28 -19.56 18.55
C TYR A 693 -1.68 -18.17 18.74
N ARG A 694 -2.45 -17.25 19.31
CA ARG A 694 -1.95 -15.95 19.77
C ARG A 694 -2.60 -15.53 21.09
N ILE A 695 -1.85 -14.76 21.88
CA ILE A 695 -2.40 -14.00 23.01
C ILE A 695 -2.99 -12.71 22.43
N THR A 696 -4.26 -12.43 22.70
CA THR A 696 -4.97 -11.25 22.18
C THR A 696 -4.89 -10.05 23.12
N ASN A 697 -4.87 -10.29 24.43
CA ASN A 697 -4.67 -9.29 25.47
C ASN A 697 -4.21 -9.96 26.79
N GLN A 698 -3.61 -9.20 27.71
CA GLN A 698 -3.15 -9.72 29.00
C GLN A 698 -3.33 -8.67 30.12
N TRP A 699 -3.70 -9.13 31.31
CA TRP A 699 -3.87 -8.32 32.53
C TRP A 699 -3.32 -9.05 33.77
N PRO A 700 -3.19 -8.40 34.94
CA PRO A 700 -2.75 -9.07 36.15
C PRO A 700 -3.61 -10.30 36.47
N GLY A 701 -3.02 -11.50 36.39
CA GLY A 701 -3.66 -12.77 36.69
C GLY A 701 -4.49 -13.38 35.55
N GLY A 702 -4.64 -12.73 34.39
CA GLY A 702 -5.40 -13.29 33.27
C GLY A 702 -4.96 -12.83 31.88
N PHE A 703 -5.47 -13.50 30.85
CA PHE A 703 -5.17 -13.21 29.45
C PHE A 703 -6.29 -13.71 28.53
N GLY A 704 -6.44 -13.10 27.37
CA GLY A 704 -7.22 -13.62 26.25
C GLY A 704 -6.32 -14.35 25.25
N GLY A 705 -6.80 -15.48 24.73
CA GLY A 705 -6.15 -16.26 23.69
C GLY A 705 -7.10 -16.53 22.53
N GLU A 706 -6.55 -16.58 21.32
CA GLU A 706 -7.27 -16.97 20.12
C GLU A 706 -6.50 -18.07 19.39
N VAL A 707 -7.25 -19.04 18.85
CA VAL A 707 -6.73 -20.10 18.02
C VAL A 707 -7.48 -20.12 16.69
N VAL A 708 -6.74 -20.08 15.58
CA VAL A 708 -7.28 -20.21 14.22
C VAL A 708 -6.92 -21.58 13.68
N VAL A 709 -7.93 -22.31 13.21
CA VAL A 709 -7.83 -23.63 12.58
C VAL A 709 -8.03 -23.48 11.08
N ARG A 710 -7.15 -24.07 10.29
CA ARG A 710 -7.25 -24.12 8.82
C ARG A 710 -7.28 -25.56 8.35
N ASN A 711 -8.18 -25.88 7.43
CA ASN A 711 -8.11 -27.13 6.68
C ASN A 711 -6.94 -27.06 5.68
N SER A 712 -5.91 -27.87 5.92
CA SER A 712 -4.70 -27.98 5.09
C SER A 712 -4.68 -29.25 4.23
N GLY A 713 -5.79 -30.00 4.21
CA GLY A 713 -5.97 -31.19 3.39
C GLY A 713 -6.45 -30.88 1.97
N SER A 714 -6.62 -31.92 1.16
CA SER A 714 -7.16 -31.82 -0.20
C SER A 714 -8.66 -32.13 -0.31
N VAL A 715 -9.34 -32.37 0.82
CA VAL A 715 -10.80 -32.51 0.93
C VAL A 715 -11.34 -31.71 2.12
N GLY A 716 -12.63 -31.36 2.07
CA GLY A 716 -13.33 -30.74 3.21
C GLY A 716 -13.28 -31.63 4.46
N ILE A 717 -13.20 -31.01 5.63
CA ILE A 717 -13.24 -31.68 6.93
C ILE A 717 -14.54 -31.32 7.66
N THR A 718 -15.06 -32.27 8.43
CA THR A 718 -16.26 -32.11 9.25
C THR A 718 -15.90 -32.48 10.68
N GLY A 719 -15.38 -31.50 11.40
CA GLY A 719 -14.89 -31.60 12.76
C GLY A 719 -13.37 -31.51 12.84
N TRP A 720 -12.88 -30.90 13.92
CA TRP A 720 -11.45 -30.76 14.20
C TRP A 720 -11.19 -30.72 15.70
N THR A 721 -9.99 -31.14 16.10
CA THR A 721 -9.50 -31.04 17.48
C THR A 721 -8.13 -30.39 17.53
N VAL A 722 -8.00 -29.29 18.26
CA VAL A 722 -6.72 -28.60 18.51
C VAL A 722 -6.16 -29.04 19.85
N ARG A 723 -4.85 -29.28 19.92
CA ARG A 723 -4.13 -29.61 21.17
C ARG A 723 -2.86 -28.80 21.35
N TRP A 724 -2.60 -28.40 22.59
CA TRP A 724 -1.35 -27.75 23.01
C TRP A 724 -1.07 -27.99 24.49
N THR A 725 0.13 -27.60 24.93
CA THR A 725 0.54 -27.69 26.33
C THR A 725 0.97 -26.31 26.83
N PHE A 726 0.41 -25.88 27.95
CA PHE A 726 0.79 -24.64 28.65
C PHE A 726 2.08 -24.82 29.45
N ALA A 727 3.02 -23.88 29.30
CA ALA A 727 4.36 -24.01 29.90
C ALA A 727 4.45 -23.51 31.35
N ASN A 728 3.50 -22.67 31.80
CA ASN A 728 3.60 -21.93 33.06
C ASN A 728 2.35 -22.05 33.94
N GLY A 729 1.68 -23.21 33.91
CA GLY A 729 0.51 -23.49 34.75
C GLY A 729 -0.74 -22.70 34.36
N GLN A 730 -0.81 -22.18 33.14
CA GLN A 730 -1.98 -21.45 32.68
C GLN A 730 -3.24 -22.34 32.67
N THR A 731 -4.38 -21.78 33.06
CA THR A 731 -5.67 -22.50 33.12
C THR A 731 -6.75 -21.72 32.37
N ILE A 732 -7.48 -22.38 31.47
CA ILE A 732 -8.61 -21.78 30.76
C ILE A 732 -9.77 -21.53 31.73
N SER A 733 -10.26 -20.30 31.77
CA SER A 733 -11.38 -19.88 32.62
C SER A 733 -12.72 -19.95 31.88
N ASN A 734 -12.76 -19.51 30.62
CA ASN A 734 -13.92 -19.67 29.74
C ASN A 734 -13.46 -19.70 28.28
N LEU A 735 -14.22 -20.39 27.42
CA LEU A 735 -13.93 -20.53 25.99
C LEU A 735 -15.22 -20.36 25.19
N TRP A 736 -15.13 -19.73 24.02
CA TRP A 736 -16.22 -19.61 23.05
C TRP A 736 -15.81 -20.21 21.70
N ASN A 737 -16.79 -20.65 20.91
CA ASN A 737 -16.60 -21.31 19.61
C ASN A 737 -15.75 -22.60 19.67
N GLY A 738 -15.73 -23.28 20.81
CA GLY A 738 -15.15 -24.61 20.95
C GLY A 738 -15.56 -25.28 22.26
N THR A 739 -15.21 -26.56 22.40
CA THR A 739 -15.44 -27.35 23.61
C THR A 739 -14.10 -27.76 24.23
N PRO A 740 -13.64 -27.10 25.31
CA PRO A 740 -12.35 -27.39 25.93
C PRO A 740 -12.38 -28.64 26.83
N THR A 741 -11.24 -29.31 26.91
CA THR A 741 -10.86 -30.24 27.97
C THR A 741 -9.43 -29.90 28.38
N GLN A 742 -9.20 -29.63 29.66
CA GLN A 742 -7.87 -29.35 30.19
C GLN A 742 -7.55 -30.31 31.34
N THR A 743 -6.38 -30.96 31.27
CA THR A 743 -5.84 -31.81 32.34
C THR A 743 -4.41 -31.39 32.64
N GLY A 744 -4.22 -30.71 33.77
CA GLY A 744 -2.96 -30.03 34.07
C GLY A 744 -2.61 -29.02 32.98
N ALA A 745 -1.41 -29.13 32.43
CA ALA A 745 -0.91 -28.27 31.36
C ALA A 745 -1.49 -28.59 29.97
N ASN A 746 -2.07 -29.78 29.76
CA ASN A 746 -2.50 -30.23 28.44
C ASN A 746 -3.93 -29.76 28.14
N VAL A 747 -4.09 -29.08 27.01
CA VAL A 747 -5.38 -28.60 26.52
C VAL A 747 -5.76 -29.31 25.22
N SER A 748 -7.02 -29.70 25.13
CA SER A 748 -7.67 -30.18 23.91
C SER A 748 -8.96 -29.39 23.69
N VAL A 749 -9.16 -28.81 22.51
CA VAL A 749 -10.40 -28.10 22.14
C VAL A 749 -10.98 -28.73 20.89
N ARG A 750 -12.21 -29.21 20.98
CA ARG A 750 -13.01 -29.63 19.80
C ARG A 750 -13.82 -28.46 19.26
N ASP A 751 -14.20 -28.53 18.00
CA ASP A 751 -15.12 -27.56 17.40
C ASP A 751 -16.45 -27.46 18.17
N ALA A 752 -17.19 -26.37 17.96
CA ALA A 752 -18.49 -26.09 18.57
C ALA A 752 -19.67 -26.61 17.72
N GLY A 753 -19.41 -27.48 16.74
CA GLY A 753 -20.40 -27.95 15.77
C GLY A 753 -20.57 -26.98 14.60
N HIS A 754 -20.98 -25.73 14.84
CA HIS A 754 -21.24 -24.76 13.77
C HIS A 754 -19.98 -24.33 13.01
N ASN A 755 -18.81 -24.44 13.62
CA ASN A 755 -17.50 -24.12 13.02
C ASN A 755 -16.66 -25.37 12.71
N GLY A 756 -17.23 -26.58 12.80
CA GLY A 756 -16.52 -27.83 12.53
C GLY A 756 -16.32 -28.14 11.04
N THR A 757 -17.22 -27.67 10.18
CA THR A 757 -17.14 -27.91 8.73
C THR A 757 -16.27 -26.88 8.05
N LEU A 758 -15.09 -27.30 7.57
CA LEU A 758 -14.16 -26.45 6.84
C LEU A 758 -13.90 -27.03 5.45
N ALA A 759 -14.28 -26.29 4.40
CA ALA A 759 -13.85 -26.57 3.03
C ALA A 759 -12.31 -26.53 2.93
N VAL A 760 -11.74 -27.04 1.84
CA VAL A 760 -10.29 -26.97 1.60
C VAL A 760 -9.84 -25.52 1.71
N ASN A 761 -8.79 -25.27 2.50
CA ASN A 761 -8.27 -23.93 2.85
C ASN A 761 -9.18 -23.01 3.68
N ALA A 762 -10.40 -23.41 4.02
CA ALA A 762 -11.27 -22.62 4.90
C ALA A 762 -10.73 -22.62 6.33
N THR A 763 -11.04 -21.54 7.06
CA THR A 763 -10.62 -21.32 8.44
C THR A 763 -11.81 -21.22 9.39
N GLY A 764 -11.65 -21.77 10.59
CA GLY A 764 -12.49 -21.49 11.75
C GLY A 764 -11.62 -20.94 12.88
N SER A 765 -12.23 -20.29 13.88
CA SER A 765 -11.50 -19.85 15.07
C SER A 765 -12.31 -20.07 16.34
N PHE A 766 -11.58 -20.11 17.44
CA PHE A 766 -12.14 -20.06 18.78
C PHE A 766 -11.26 -19.18 19.68
N GLY A 767 -11.85 -18.65 20.73
CA GLY A 767 -11.14 -17.81 21.68
C GLY A 767 -11.49 -18.17 23.11
N PHE A 768 -10.63 -17.80 24.05
CA PHE A 768 -10.79 -18.12 25.45
C PHE A 768 -10.14 -17.05 26.33
N ASN A 769 -10.59 -16.94 27.58
CA ASN A 769 -9.78 -16.31 28.62
C ASN A 769 -9.12 -17.39 29.47
N GLY A 770 -7.89 -17.14 29.88
CA GLY A 770 -7.14 -17.98 30.80
C GLY A 770 -6.55 -17.18 31.96
N THR A 771 -6.13 -17.91 32.99
CA THR A 771 -5.39 -17.40 34.15
C THR A 771 -3.94 -17.80 34.04
N TRP A 772 -3.05 -16.99 34.61
CA TRP A 772 -1.61 -17.25 34.67
C TRP A 772 -1.03 -16.69 35.98
N SER A 773 0.10 -17.24 36.41
CA SER A 773 0.86 -16.74 37.56
C SER A 773 2.34 -16.69 37.21
N GLY A 774 2.96 -15.50 37.33
CA GLY A 774 4.39 -15.28 37.04
C GLY A 774 4.72 -15.04 35.56
N THR A 775 4.64 -16.06 34.71
CA THR A 775 4.97 -15.94 33.28
C THR A 775 3.83 -16.51 32.44
N ASN A 776 3.55 -15.89 31.28
CA ASN A 776 2.54 -16.37 30.34
C ASN A 776 3.18 -16.68 28.97
N THR A 777 3.91 -17.80 28.88
CA THR A 777 4.58 -18.19 27.64
C THR A 777 3.59 -18.79 26.64
N VAL A 778 3.65 -18.33 25.40
CA VAL A 778 2.89 -18.89 24.27
C VAL A 778 3.28 -20.37 24.05
N PRO A 779 2.32 -21.28 23.80
CA PRO A 779 2.64 -22.69 23.56
C PRO A 779 3.61 -22.88 22.38
N ALA A 780 4.69 -23.63 22.59
CA ALA A 780 5.72 -23.86 21.57
C ALA A 780 5.22 -24.71 20.39
N ALA A 781 4.20 -25.53 20.60
CA ALA A 781 3.57 -26.35 19.57
C ALA A 781 2.05 -26.39 19.76
N VAL A 782 1.33 -26.15 18.66
CA VAL A 782 -0.12 -26.26 18.58
C VAL A 782 -0.44 -27.16 17.40
N THR A 783 -1.12 -28.26 17.67
CA THR A 783 -1.44 -29.26 16.65
C THR A 783 -2.94 -29.30 16.40
N CYS A 784 -3.32 -29.64 15.17
CA CYS A 784 -4.71 -29.86 14.79
C CYS A 784 -4.88 -31.26 14.19
N THR A 785 -5.96 -31.93 14.55
CA THR A 785 -6.34 -33.23 13.99
C THR A 785 -7.76 -33.13 13.41
N PRO A 786 -7.99 -33.40 12.12
CA PRO A 786 -9.33 -33.46 11.55
C PRO A 786 -10.06 -34.71 12.05
N ALA A 787 -11.39 -34.64 12.15
CA ALA A 787 -12.24 -35.76 12.58
C ALA A 787 -12.48 -36.83 11.49
#